data_AF-Q21HH0-F1
#
_entry.id   AF-Q21HH0-F1
#
_cell.length_a   1.000
_cell.length_b   1.000
_cell.length_c   1.000
_cell.angle_alpha   90.00
_cell.angle_beta   90.00
_cell.angle_gamma   90.00
#
_symmetry.space_group_name_H-M   'P 1'
#
loop_
_entity.id
_entity.type
_entity.pdbx_description
1 polymer ?
#
loop_
_entity_poly.entity_id
_entity_poly.type
_entity_poly.pdbx_seq_one_letter_code
_entity_poly.pdbx_strand_id
1 'polypeptide(L)'
;MNKLKPPKNALPKTKYLLILIALTCITACSGGSNEFNYDTSAQRLTSLTIDEYSLDFNSEKTGPYKIETSNSEKTLSVHFESSGDYSFSYSIQNSNGTYQKTLDDEKHFVANIAEGANLISIQLYDSEKDVFVTYTIYAYRLSSAARITSFNLYDFASGSGSGTSLGLAPSFSEAVFDYSTTVPYSSCAIAYQITAKNSGVSMQTNGSTSYERNVYYHNLSPGVNYLDTTVVAEDFSTSERYTIAITRTPPTTDQIESNAQLLKLDTDGDYFQYVCGITDYTFFIDNNTDTINLDITPEIEGAKVFINNNEINPSETQTLQVNESAGTATITVISANGGNSQTYTLTYIRRSHNIVNVETTEELITAIRTAEPNDEIRVSTGEYLLTTKETGMLFSDRSGTAIEPIYLTGEQSFTDDVIIKGTGSETLITLTGSHWNISGITLQNAGTAVLLNGANNITLKELLIEDFYSTAISLTNGANNNTIKLNSFSQLSGDDATAAIHIGDANLRNINANQLTNGEISNGNTISHNIFINMADSRAINLDAGASNTNISFNSFIENTQALDTTSRAPLIQNFGINSVISHNSFEFDDPRETTSLIQLGAADLHVSWATGVQLIQNLFDLNNRTVDAIANLSTHTAMLTENLRSDDLTITYGGSNYNFDNLTSPIYTIQTNSTNTRCLGIEEYEIDNKNYWLVELEACDTTDTSQHWKIVTDKGIYAALVNQSQTDGHMRTATEFEGLCSTSEGIYQSNVYLTEDEGGYVERWLLDTQGDTTYIRNKKDTDYGLTIPGEFASEGTPLMTCAITNSESQQFTLVPVAQ
;
A
#
# COMPACT_ATOMS: atom_id res chain seq x y z
N MET A 1 -54.60 33.74 32.85
CA MET A 1 -55.87 33.53 32.13
C MET A 1 -55.73 34.09 30.72
N ASN A 2 -56.02 33.24 29.72
CA ASN A 2 -56.20 33.44 28.26
C ASN A 2 -55.04 34.03 27.43
N LYS A 3 -54.28 33.23 26.65
CA LYS A 3 -54.53 32.56 25.33
C LYS A 3 -54.59 33.52 24.12
N LEU A 4 -53.61 33.43 23.21
CA LEU A 4 -53.76 33.06 21.77
C LEU A 4 -52.39 33.06 21.02
N LYS A 5 -52.19 32.08 20.12
CA LYS A 5 -51.10 31.83 19.12
C LYS A 5 -51.73 31.97 17.70
N PRO A 6 -51.03 31.82 16.54
CA PRO A 6 -49.79 32.41 15.95
C PRO A 6 -50.11 32.99 14.50
N PRO A 7 -49.20 33.19 13.49
CA PRO A 7 -48.38 32.16 12.79
C PRO A 7 -46.96 32.59 12.25
N LYS A 8 -46.25 31.59 11.66
CA LYS A 8 -44.91 31.56 11.01
C LYS A 8 -44.86 32.28 9.63
N ASN A 9 -43.66 32.70 9.19
CA ASN A 9 -43.04 32.26 7.91
C ASN A 9 -41.60 32.78 7.72
N ALA A 10 -40.76 31.90 7.17
CA ALA A 10 -39.36 32.08 6.81
C ALA A 10 -39.20 32.61 5.37
N LEU A 11 -38.04 33.20 5.06
CA LEU A 11 -37.61 33.62 3.72
C LEU A 11 -36.16 33.14 3.45
N PRO A 12 -35.80 32.79 2.20
CA PRO A 12 -34.64 31.95 1.85
C PRO A 12 -33.37 32.75 1.51
N LYS A 13 -32.22 32.05 1.53
CA LYS A 13 -30.90 32.53 1.10
C LYS A 13 -30.58 32.06 -0.33
N THR A 14 -29.82 32.87 -1.07
CA THR A 14 -29.37 32.59 -2.46
C THR A 14 -27.90 33.03 -2.65
N LYS A 15 -27.18 32.28 -3.51
CA LYS A 15 -25.86 32.52 -4.20
C LYS A 15 -24.58 32.15 -3.42
N TYR A 16 -23.60 31.43 -3.98
CA TYR A 16 -22.96 31.56 -5.31
C TYR A 16 -22.52 30.22 -5.94
N LEU A 17 -22.63 30.10 -7.28
CA LEU A 17 -21.97 29.10 -8.13
C LEU A 17 -21.52 29.80 -9.43
N LEU A 18 -20.28 29.57 -9.85
CA LEU A 18 -19.67 30.10 -11.08
C LEU A 18 -19.14 28.90 -11.85
N ILE A 19 -19.81 28.53 -12.95
CA ILE A 19 -19.49 27.40 -13.85
C ILE A 19 -18.91 27.98 -15.15
N LEU A 20 -17.81 27.39 -15.63
CA LEU A 20 -17.32 27.60 -17.00
C LEU A 20 -17.27 26.25 -17.74
N ILE A 21 -17.75 26.30 -18.97
CA ILE A 21 -18.16 25.20 -19.86
C ILE A 21 -17.00 24.70 -20.72
N ALA A 22 -16.96 23.38 -21.01
CA ALA A 22 -16.45 22.85 -22.27
C ALA A 22 -17.25 21.61 -22.71
N LEU A 23 -18.32 21.83 -23.49
CA LEU A 23 -19.00 20.79 -24.27
C LEU A 23 -19.50 21.41 -25.59
N THR A 24 -19.20 20.78 -26.72
CA THR A 24 -19.92 20.89 -28.01
C THR A 24 -19.49 19.72 -28.92
N CYS A 25 -20.31 18.99 -29.70
CA CYS A 25 -21.77 18.86 -29.86
C CYS A 25 -22.10 17.73 -30.89
N ILE A 26 -22.89 16.73 -30.49
CA ILE A 26 -24.16 16.14 -31.06
C ILE A 26 -24.45 16.08 -32.60
N THR A 27 -24.82 14.90 -33.14
CA THR A 27 -26.19 14.48 -33.61
C THR A 27 -26.21 13.40 -34.72
N ALA A 28 -26.92 12.27 -34.48
CA ALA A 28 -28.09 11.82 -35.27
C ALA A 28 -28.73 10.53 -34.72
N CYS A 29 -30.06 10.52 -34.57
CA CYS A 29 -30.91 9.44 -34.06
C CYS A 29 -31.19 8.31 -35.08
N SER A 30 -31.42 7.08 -34.60
CA SER A 30 -32.59 6.28 -34.97
C SER A 30 -32.86 5.16 -33.96
N GLY A 31 -34.08 5.11 -33.43
CA GLY A 31 -34.51 4.13 -32.44
C GLY A 31 -34.70 2.71 -33.01
N GLY A 32 -34.44 1.73 -32.15
CA GLY A 32 -34.82 0.34 -32.29
C GLY A 32 -35.02 -0.25 -30.89
N SER A 33 -36.21 -0.77 -30.63
CA SER A 33 -36.51 -1.55 -29.43
C SER A 33 -35.78 -2.89 -29.52
N ASN A 34 -34.74 -3.06 -28.73
CA ASN A 34 -34.15 -4.37 -28.45
C ASN A 34 -34.12 -4.54 -26.94
N GLU A 35 -34.61 -5.70 -26.47
CA GLU A 35 -34.30 -6.20 -25.13
C GLU A 35 -32.78 -6.29 -25.03
N PHE A 36 -32.17 -5.45 -24.19
CA PHE A 36 -30.73 -5.40 -24.00
C PHE A 36 -30.33 -6.49 -23.00
N ASN A 37 -29.58 -7.46 -23.50
CA ASN A 37 -28.85 -8.42 -22.69
C ASN A 37 -27.57 -7.70 -22.22
N TYR A 38 -27.43 -7.47 -20.92
CA TYR A 38 -26.28 -6.75 -20.36
C TYR A 38 -25.06 -7.69 -20.34
N ASP A 39 -24.15 -7.52 -21.29
CA ASP A 39 -22.79 -8.08 -21.17
C ASP A 39 -22.03 -7.27 -20.11
N THR A 40 -21.69 -7.93 -19.00
CA THR A 40 -20.95 -7.36 -17.86
C THR A 40 -19.45 -7.23 -18.11
N SER A 41 -19.02 -7.16 -19.37
CA SER A 41 -17.60 -7.00 -19.70
C SER A 41 -17.42 -6.36 -21.07
N ALA A 42 -16.38 -5.53 -21.24
CA ALA A 42 -15.42 -5.79 -22.30
C ALA A 42 -14.29 -4.78 -22.26
N GLN A 43 -14.52 -3.47 -22.37
CA GLN A 43 -13.47 -2.51 -22.78
C GLN A 43 -12.29 -2.44 -21.82
N ARG A 44 -11.21 -3.15 -22.14
CA ARG A 44 -9.99 -3.21 -21.33
C ARG A 44 -8.83 -3.65 -22.21
N LEU A 45 -7.62 -3.37 -21.75
CA LEU A 45 -6.44 -4.05 -22.26
C LEU A 45 -6.39 -5.47 -21.69
N THR A 46 -6.19 -6.45 -22.56
CA THR A 46 -5.96 -7.86 -22.21
C THR A 46 -4.47 -8.18 -22.13
N SER A 47 -3.63 -7.36 -22.76
CA SER A 47 -2.20 -7.35 -22.55
C SER A 47 -1.67 -5.92 -22.62
N LEU A 48 -0.60 -5.67 -21.87
CA LEU A 48 0.21 -4.47 -22.00
C LEU A 48 1.64 -4.89 -21.71
N THR A 49 2.49 -4.76 -22.71
CA THR A 49 3.90 -5.16 -22.63
C THR A 49 4.76 -4.04 -23.18
N ILE A 50 5.97 -3.97 -22.67
CA ILE A 50 6.96 -3.00 -23.10
C ILE A 50 8.22 -3.81 -23.41
N ASP A 51 8.74 -3.69 -24.63
CA ASP A 51 9.91 -4.48 -25.03
C ASP A 51 11.05 -4.28 -24.02
N GLU A 52 11.69 -5.39 -23.63
CA GLU A 52 12.82 -5.45 -22.67
C GLU A 52 12.49 -5.11 -21.20
N TYR A 53 11.24 -4.74 -20.88
CA TYR A 53 10.81 -4.40 -19.52
C TYR A 53 9.69 -5.32 -19.02
N SER A 54 9.84 -5.81 -17.79
CA SER A 54 8.74 -6.49 -17.11
C SER A 54 7.76 -5.45 -16.58
N LEU A 55 6.48 -5.66 -16.86
CA LEU A 55 5.38 -4.88 -16.32
C LEU A 55 4.49 -5.86 -15.55
N ASP A 56 4.23 -5.62 -14.27
CA ASP A 56 3.20 -6.37 -13.53
C ASP A 56 1.81 -5.89 -13.97
N PHE A 57 1.50 -6.18 -15.23
CA PHE A 57 0.27 -5.75 -15.84
C PHE A 57 -0.89 -6.60 -15.32
N ASN A 58 -1.74 -5.94 -14.53
CA ASN A 58 -3.03 -6.47 -14.15
C ASN A 58 -4.10 -5.89 -15.09
N SER A 59 -4.72 -6.74 -15.92
CA SER A 59 -5.80 -6.34 -16.83
C SER A 59 -7.05 -5.81 -16.12
N GLU A 60 -7.18 -6.09 -14.83
CA GLU A 60 -8.24 -5.57 -13.96
C GLU A 60 -7.91 -4.21 -13.35
N LYS A 61 -6.76 -3.60 -13.65
CA LYS A 61 -6.42 -2.22 -13.27
C LYS A 61 -6.20 -1.36 -14.51
N THR A 62 -6.14 -0.05 -14.32
CA THR A 62 -5.75 0.92 -15.38
C THR A 62 -4.40 1.59 -15.09
N GLY A 63 -3.75 1.22 -13.99
CA GLY A 63 -2.51 1.85 -13.51
C GLY A 63 -2.75 2.92 -12.45
N PRO A 64 -1.73 3.73 -12.10
CA PRO A 64 -0.49 3.88 -12.86
C PRO A 64 0.43 2.67 -12.74
N TYR A 65 0.81 2.06 -13.86
CA TYR A 65 1.92 1.10 -13.90
C TYR A 65 3.22 1.86 -13.94
N LYS A 66 4.27 1.37 -13.28
CA LYS A 66 5.54 2.08 -13.15
C LYS A 66 6.64 1.25 -13.80
N ILE A 67 7.52 1.91 -14.57
CA ILE A 67 8.74 1.29 -15.10
C ILE A 67 9.92 2.23 -14.91
N GLU A 68 11.09 1.64 -14.68
CA GLU A 68 12.37 2.34 -14.73
C GLU A 68 13.21 1.82 -15.91
N THR A 69 13.90 2.73 -16.58
CA THR A 69 14.62 2.45 -17.83
C THR A 69 16.05 2.97 -17.74
N SER A 70 17.00 2.24 -18.34
CA SER A 70 18.39 2.69 -18.41
C SER A 70 18.48 4.01 -19.17
N ASN A 71 19.52 4.78 -18.89
CA ASN A 71 19.70 6.03 -19.63
C ASN A 71 19.95 5.81 -21.13
N SER A 72 20.55 4.69 -21.55
CA SER A 72 20.72 4.41 -22.98
C SER A 72 19.40 4.34 -23.74
N GLU A 73 18.30 3.97 -23.06
CA GLU A 73 16.99 3.87 -23.69
C GLU A 73 16.32 5.21 -23.91
N LYS A 74 16.01 5.53 -25.16
CA LYS A 74 15.35 6.78 -25.56
C LYS A 74 13.91 6.59 -25.98
N THR A 75 13.52 5.34 -26.16
CA THR A 75 12.23 4.96 -26.68
C THR A 75 11.73 3.73 -25.98
N LEU A 76 10.42 3.65 -25.77
CA LEU A 76 9.76 2.44 -25.30
C LEU A 76 8.83 1.94 -26.39
N SER A 77 9.00 0.69 -26.77
CA SER A 77 8.12 0.00 -27.70
C SER A 77 6.98 -0.60 -26.88
N VAL A 78 5.81 0.02 -26.94
CA VAL A 78 4.64 -0.36 -26.16
C VAL A 78 3.72 -1.18 -27.06
N HIS A 79 3.44 -2.41 -26.63
CA HIS A 79 2.53 -3.33 -27.29
C HIS A 79 1.36 -3.59 -26.37
N PHE A 80 0.15 -3.63 -26.90
CA PHE A 80 -1.02 -3.94 -26.10
C PHE A 80 -2.01 -4.78 -26.89
N GLU A 81 -2.88 -5.49 -26.20
CA GLU A 81 -4.04 -6.13 -26.79
C GLU A 81 -5.28 -5.67 -26.05
N SER A 82 -6.41 -5.74 -26.74
CA SER A 82 -7.71 -5.34 -26.21
C SER A 82 -8.68 -6.50 -26.29
N SER A 83 -9.66 -6.47 -25.41
CA SER A 83 -10.80 -7.41 -25.38
C SER A 83 -11.75 -7.27 -26.57
N GLY A 84 -11.70 -6.17 -27.31
CA GLY A 84 -12.57 -5.88 -28.44
C GLY A 84 -11.97 -4.85 -29.38
N ASP A 85 -12.73 -4.51 -30.43
CA ASP A 85 -12.34 -3.53 -31.43
C ASP A 85 -12.71 -2.13 -30.93
N TYR A 86 -11.68 -1.33 -30.60
CA TYR A 86 -11.82 0.04 -30.10
C TYR A 86 -10.98 1.01 -30.93
N SER A 87 -11.33 2.29 -30.89
CA SER A 87 -10.42 3.33 -31.37
C SER A 87 -9.37 3.61 -30.30
N PHE A 88 -8.10 3.68 -30.68
CA PHE A 88 -7.02 3.90 -29.71
C PHE A 88 -6.35 5.27 -29.92
N SER A 89 -5.96 5.91 -28.83
CA SER A 89 -5.01 7.00 -28.87
C SER A 89 -4.01 6.88 -27.73
N TYR A 90 -2.84 7.48 -27.89
CA TYR A 90 -1.88 7.59 -26.80
C TYR A 90 -1.38 9.01 -26.63
N SER A 91 -0.97 9.35 -25.42
CA SER A 91 -0.25 10.58 -25.10
C SER A 91 1.03 10.28 -24.32
N ILE A 92 2.02 11.15 -24.48
CA ILE A 92 3.28 11.14 -23.74
C ILE A 92 3.51 12.53 -23.22
N GLN A 93 3.72 12.66 -21.92
CA GLN A 93 4.07 13.91 -21.26
C GLN A 93 5.40 13.74 -20.55
N ASN A 94 6.38 14.57 -20.91
CA ASN A 94 7.71 14.58 -20.31
C ASN A 94 8.35 15.98 -20.38
N SER A 95 9.63 16.09 -20.02
CA SER A 95 10.36 17.36 -20.02
C SER A 95 10.49 18.03 -21.40
N ASN A 96 10.27 17.28 -22.49
CA ASN A 96 10.24 17.84 -23.86
C ASN A 96 8.85 18.38 -24.25
N GLY A 97 7.81 18.15 -23.43
CA GLY A 97 6.44 18.59 -23.66
C GLY A 97 5.44 17.42 -23.74
N THR A 98 4.24 17.72 -24.26
CA THR A 98 3.18 16.73 -24.46
C THR A 98 3.04 16.38 -25.95
N TYR A 99 2.97 15.09 -26.25
CA TYR A 99 2.69 14.53 -27.56
C TYR A 99 1.44 13.66 -27.48
N GLN A 100 0.58 13.69 -28.49
CA GLN A 100 -0.61 12.82 -28.58
C GLN A 100 -0.82 12.35 -30.02
N LYS A 101 -1.25 11.10 -30.19
CA LYS A 101 -1.53 10.50 -31.51
C LYS A 101 -2.67 9.48 -31.42
N THR A 102 -3.60 9.53 -32.37
CA THR A 102 -4.59 8.46 -32.63
C THR A 102 -3.94 7.34 -33.45
N LEU A 103 -4.23 6.09 -33.10
CA LEU A 103 -3.71 4.90 -33.77
C LEU A 103 -4.76 4.38 -34.76
N ASP A 104 -4.34 4.15 -36.01
CA ASP A 104 -5.20 3.62 -37.08
C ASP A 104 -5.25 2.09 -36.96
N ASP A 105 -5.92 1.58 -35.91
CA ASP A 105 -6.01 0.16 -35.51
C ASP A 105 -4.66 -0.51 -35.13
N GLU A 106 -3.55 0.24 -35.13
CA GLU A 106 -2.24 -0.23 -34.65
C GLU A 106 -2.28 -0.43 -33.13
N LYS A 107 -2.07 -1.67 -32.65
CA LYS A 107 -1.95 -1.99 -31.22
C LYS A 107 -0.51 -1.93 -30.69
N HIS A 108 0.25 -1.00 -31.25
CA HIS A 108 1.66 -0.78 -30.98
C HIS A 108 2.00 0.68 -31.20
N PHE A 109 2.87 1.23 -30.35
CA PHE A 109 3.50 2.51 -30.61
C PHE A 109 4.88 2.61 -29.95
N VAL A 110 5.70 3.52 -30.47
CA VAL A 110 7.01 3.83 -29.89
C VAL A 110 6.92 5.16 -29.17
N ALA A 111 7.06 5.13 -27.85
CA ALA A 111 7.06 6.31 -27.00
C ALA A 111 8.47 6.89 -26.86
N ASN A 112 8.68 8.15 -27.27
CA ASN A 112 9.95 8.83 -27.04
C ASN A 112 10.01 9.33 -25.59
N ILE A 113 10.97 8.81 -24.82
CA ILE A 113 11.16 9.14 -23.41
C ILE A 113 12.36 10.07 -23.19
N ALA A 114 12.18 11.07 -22.35
CA ALA A 114 13.23 11.97 -21.88
C ALA A 114 13.88 11.41 -20.61
N GLU A 115 15.09 11.89 -20.25
CA GLU A 115 15.65 11.63 -18.91
C GLU A 115 14.66 12.13 -17.84
N GLY A 116 14.49 11.36 -16.77
CA GLY A 116 13.54 11.60 -15.69
C GLY A 116 12.15 11.03 -15.96
N ALA A 117 11.12 11.70 -15.43
CA ALA A 117 9.73 11.25 -15.45
C ALA A 117 9.08 11.40 -16.83
N ASN A 118 8.35 10.35 -17.25
CA ASN A 118 7.52 10.34 -18.44
C ASN A 118 6.16 9.72 -18.08
N LEU A 119 5.07 10.40 -18.37
CA LEU A 119 3.71 9.88 -18.24
C LEU A 119 3.22 9.46 -19.63
N ILE A 120 2.88 8.18 -19.79
CA ILE A 120 2.35 7.62 -21.01
C ILE A 120 0.91 7.19 -20.73
N SER A 121 -0.04 7.65 -21.53
CA SER A 121 -1.45 7.24 -21.42
C SER A 121 -1.90 6.54 -22.69
N ILE A 122 -2.66 5.46 -22.55
CA ILE A 122 -3.30 4.72 -23.64
C ILE A 122 -4.80 4.84 -23.42
N GLN A 123 -5.51 5.47 -24.35
CA GLN A 123 -6.95 5.64 -24.30
C GLN A 123 -7.62 4.67 -25.28
N LEU A 124 -8.53 3.85 -24.78
CA LEU A 124 -9.44 3.01 -25.54
C LEU A 124 -10.76 3.77 -25.64
N TYR A 125 -11.31 3.96 -26.84
CA TYR A 125 -12.59 4.62 -27.06
C TYR A 125 -13.57 3.68 -27.77
N ASP A 126 -14.73 3.46 -27.17
CA ASP A 126 -15.84 2.70 -27.73
C ASP A 126 -16.80 3.70 -28.38
N SER A 127 -16.82 3.72 -29.71
CA SER A 127 -17.64 4.67 -30.48
C SER A 127 -19.14 4.34 -30.48
N GLU A 128 -19.52 3.10 -30.17
CA GLU A 128 -20.93 2.71 -30.11
C GLU A 128 -21.57 3.18 -28.80
N LYS A 129 -20.80 3.10 -27.72
CA LYS A 129 -21.23 3.50 -26.37
C LYS A 129 -20.82 4.93 -25.99
N ASP A 130 -19.94 5.56 -26.75
CA ASP A 130 -19.36 6.90 -26.49
C ASP A 130 -18.63 6.99 -25.14
N VAL A 131 -17.84 5.97 -24.81
CA VAL A 131 -17.10 5.86 -23.54
C VAL A 131 -15.63 5.56 -23.78
N PHE A 132 -14.77 5.95 -22.83
CA PHE A 132 -13.34 5.67 -22.89
C PHE A 132 -12.76 5.14 -21.59
N VAL A 133 -11.72 4.32 -21.72
CA VAL A 133 -10.89 3.82 -20.63
C VAL A 133 -9.44 4.27 -20.88
N THR A 134 -8.80 4.84 -19.87
CA THR A 134 -7.41 5.30 -19.97
C THR A 134 -6.52 4.46 -19.08
N TYR A 135 -5.51 3.83 -19.69
CA TYR A 135 -4.41 3.16 -19.01
C TYR A 135 -3.22 4.11 -18.87
N THR A 136 -2.56 4.09 -17.73
CA THR A 136 -1.47 5.03 -17.41
C THR A 136 -0.20 4.28 -17.05
N ILE A 137 0.91 4.66 -17.67
CA ILE A 137 2.26 4.14 -17.40
C ILE A 137 3.16 5.33 -17.03
N TYR A 138 3.79 5.25 -15.87
CA TYR A 138 4.85 6.14 -15.44
C TYR A 138 6.20 5.51 -15.77
N ALA A 139 6.88 6.04 -16.79
CA ALA A 139 8.20 5.59 -17.20
C ALA A 139 9.27 6.56 -16.72
N TYR A 140 10.16 6.10 -15.86
CA TYR A 140 11.27 6.87 -15.35
C TYR A 140 12.56 6.44 -16.04
N ARG A 141 13.28 7.39 -16.63
CA ARG A 141 14.53 7.12 -17.35
C ARG A 141 15.71 7.67 -16.58
N LEU A 142 16.66 6.80 -16.23
CA LEU A 142 17.85 7.17 -15.48
C LEU A 142 18.63 8.27 -16.21
N SER A 143 19.17 9.23 -15.46
CA SER A 143 19.98 10.34 -15.98
C SER A 143 21.48 10.01 -16.00
N SER A 144 22.20 10.43 -17.06
CA SER A 144 23.68 10.38 -17.13
C SER A 144 24.40 11.52 -16.44
N ALA A 145 23.70 12.59 -16.06
CA ALA A 145 24.36 13.83 -15.70
C ALA A 145 24.72 13.88 -14.20
N ALA A 146 25.99 13.65 -13.87
CA ALA A 146 26.54 13.98 -12.56
C ALA A 146 26.83 15.48 -12.43
N ARG A 147 25.80 16.32 -12.41
CA ARG A 147 25.94 17.79 -12.37
C ARG A 147 25.00 18.43 -11.36
N ILE A 148 25.43 19.56 -10.81
CA ILE A 148 24.60 20.46 -10.00
C ILE A 148 24.39 21.77 -10.74
N THR A 149 23.18 22.33 -10.61
CA THR A 149 22.76 23.60 -11.24
C THR A 149 22.90 24.79 -10.29
N SER A 150 23.02 24.52 -8.98
CA SER A 150 23.33 25.54 -7.98
C SER A 150 24.03 24.96 -6.76
N PHE A 151 24.94 25.73 -6.18
CA PHE A 151 25.48 25.51 -4.85
C PHE A 151 25.34 26.82 -4.04
N ASN A 152 24.27 26.91 -3.26
CA ASN A 152 23.96 28.10 -2.48
C ASN A 152 24.57 27.96 -1.07
N LEU A 153 25.36 28.95 -0.64
CA LEU A 153 25.89 29.02 0.71
C LEU A 153 25.27 30.20 1.43
N TYR A 154 25.00 30.02 2.71
CA TYR A 154 24.46 31.05 3.59
C TYR A 154 25.27 31.07 4.88
N ASP A 155 25.62 32.29 5.31
CA ASP A 155 26.18 32.51 6.63
C ASP A 155 25.11 32.25 7.69
N PHE A 156 25.31 31.19 8.46
CA PHE A 156 24.40 30.81 9.54
C PHE A 156 24.87 31.47 10.84
N ALA A 157 24.72 32.79 10.91
CA ALA A 157 25.00 33.56 12.11
C ALA A 157 23.69 33.73 12.93
N SER A 158 23.51 32.89 13.95
CA SER A 158 22.50 33.01 15.02
C SER A 158 21.01 33.08 14.61
N GLY A 159 20.31 31.96 14.76
CA GLY A 159 18.92 31.88 15.26
C GLY A 159 17.75 32.50 14.47
N SER A 160 17.96 33.16 13.33
CA SER A 160 16.87 33.87 12.61
C SER A 160 16.38 33.20 11.32
N GLY A 161 16.88 32.02 10.97
CA GLY A 161 16.40 31.23 9.82
C GLY A 161 16.58 31.87 8.45
N SER A 162 17.21 33.05 8.34
CA SER A 162 17.54 33.73 7.08
C SER A 162 19.03 34.09 7.08
N GLY A 163 19.87 33.11 6.69
CA GLY A 163 21.30 33.35 6.56
C GLY A 163 21.59 34.32 5.41
N THR A 164 22.64 35.13 5.54
CA THR A 164 23.09 36.02 4.46
C THR A 164 23.75 35.19 3.38
N SER A 165 23.36 35.34 2.11
CA SER A 165 24.00 34.59 1.02
C SER A 165 25.50 34.90 0.96
N LEU A 166 26.32 33.85 0.94
CA LEU A 166 27.76 33.92 0.79
C LEU A 166 28.13 33.77 -0.69
N GLY A 167 28.85 34.75 -1.22
CA GLY A 167 29.38 34.68 -2.57
C GLY A 167 30.49 33.63 -2.67
N LEU A 168 30.47 32.87 -3.76
CA LEU A 168 31.56 32.00 -4.18
C LEU A 168 32.52 32.75 -5.11
N ALA A 169 33.81 32.45 -4.98
CA ALA A 169 34.86 32.88 -5.91
C ALA A 169 35.51 31.65 -6.57
N PRO A 170 35.39 31.48 -7.90
CA PRO A 170 34.61 32.28 -8.84
C PRO A 170 33.08 32.16 -8.62
N SER A 171 32.27 32.99 -9.29
CA SER A 171 30.80 32.82 -9.26
C SER A 171 30.40 31.45 -9.79
N PHE A 172 29.38 30.83 -9.20
CA PHE A 172 28.96 29.47 -9.54
C PHE A 172 28.67 29.28 -11.04
N SER A 173 29.17 28.18 -11.59
CA SER A 173 28.90 27.71 -12.95
C SER A 173 29.00 26.18 -12.95
N GLU A 174 28.09 25.48 -13.63
CA GLU A 174 28.05 24.00 -13.64
C GLU A 174 29.38 23.34 -14.06
N ALA A 175 30.20 24.07 -14.84
CA ALA A 175 31.48 23.62 -15.38
C ALA A 175 32.71 23.95 -14.50
N VAL A 176 32.52 24.58 -13.34
CA VAL A 176 33.60 24.90 -12.39
C VAL A 176 33.45 24.04 -11.16
N PHE A 177 34.56 23.44 -10.72
CA PHE A 177 34.60 22.43 -9.66
C PHE A 177 35.27 22.91 -8.36
N ASP A 178 36.06 23.99 -8.42
CA ASP A 178 36.76 24.54 -7.24
C ASP A 178 36.27 25.96 -6.93
N TYR A 179 35.89 26.17 -5.67
CA TYR A 179 35.40 27.45 -5.17
C TYR A 179 36.00 27.81 -3.81
N SER A 180 35.95 29.10 -3.48
CA SER A 180 36.36 29.59 -2.16
C SER A 180 35.48 30.71 -1.64
N THR A 181 35.41 30.84 -0.31
CA THR A 181 34.78 31.97 0.39
C THR A 181 35.41 32.17 1.78
N THR A 182 35.12 33.29 2.44
CA THR A 182 35.66 33.64 3.76
C THR A 182 34.54 34.16 4.65
N VAL A 183 34.51 33.73 5.91
CA VAL A 183 33.51 34.11 6.91
C VAL A 183 34.19 34.61 8.19
N PRO A 184 33.58 35.55 8.94
CA PRO A 184 34.13 36.04 10.20
C PRO A 184 34.15 34.95 11.28
N TYR A 185 34.89 35.19 12.37
CA TYR A 185 35.00 34.24 13.49
C TYR A 185 33.63 33.90 14.11
N SER A 186 32.69 34.85 14.12
CA SER A 186 31.33 34.66 14.63
C SER A 186 30.51 33.63 13.84
N SER A 187 30.89 33.33 12.60
CA SER A 187 30.23 32.33 11.75
C SER A 187 30.77 30.95 12.08
N CYS A 188 30.16 30.29 13.07
CA CYS A 188 30.58 28.97 13.52
C CYS A 188 29.97 27.81 12.72
N ALA A 189 28.99 28.10 11.85
CA ALA A 189 28.46 27.17 10.88
C ALA A 189 28.03 27.92 9.61
N ILE A 190 27.87 27.16 8.54
CA ILE A 190 27.21 27.60 7.31
C ILE A 190 26.04 26.68 7.02
N ALA A 191 25.02 27.23 6.38
CA ALA A 191 23.99 26.45 5.73
C ALA A 191 24.31 26.37 4.24
N TYR A 192 24.07 25.21 3.63
CA TYR A 192 24.24 25.04 2.20
C TYR A 192 23.08 24.26 1.59
N GLN A 193 22.77 24.59 0.34
CA GLN A 193 21.74 23.93 -0.43
C GLN A 193 22.30 23.67 -1.82
N ILE A 194 22.21 22.42 -2.26
CA ILE A 194 22.72 21.97 -3.54
C ILE A 194 21.53 21.56 -4.39
N THR A 195 21.47 22.00 -5.64
CA THR A 195 20.42 21.56 -6.58
C THR A 195 21.08 20.72 -7.64
N ALA A 196 20.68 19.45 -7.72
CA ALA A 196 21.09 18.58 -8.80
C ALA A 196 20.51 19.07 -10.13
N LYS A 197 21.11 18.64 -11.24
CA LYS A 197 20.56 18.91 -12.56
C LYS A 197 19.32 18.06 -12.86
N ASN A 198 19.37 16.80 -12.47
CA ASN A 198 18.33 15.81 -12.68
C ASN A 198 17.96 15.19 -11.32
N SER A 199 16.69 14.81 -11.16
CA SER A 199 16.25 14.02 -10.01
C SER A 199 16.96 12.66 -9.99
N GLY A 200 17.18 12.09 -8.80
CA GLY A 200 17.72 10.73 -8.62
C GLY A 200 19.23 10.55 -8.81
N VAL A 201 19.99 11.62 -9.02
CA VAL A 201 21.45 11.57 -8.81
C VAL A 201 21.75 11.29 -7.33
N SER A 202 22.82 10.54 -7.06
CA SER A 202 23.32 10.43 -5.69
C SER A 202 24.36 11.51 -5.43
N MET A 203 24.23 12.18 -4.29
CA MET A 203 25.22 13.16 -3.85
C MET A 203 25.73 12.79 -2.48
N GLN A 204 27.03 13.00 -2.27
CA GLN A 204 27.65 12.92 -0.95
C GLN A 204 28.46 14.17 -0.71
N THR A 205 28.18 14.87 0.39
CA THR A 205 28.99 15.99 0.85
C THR A 205 29.81 15.54 2.06
N ASN A 206 31.14 15.62 1.96
CA ASN A 206 32.08 15.16 2.99
C ASN A 206 31.85 13.69 3.42
N GLY A 207 31.42 12.83 2.48
CA GLY A 207 31.14 11.41 2.72
C GLY A 207 29.75 11.12 3.29
N SER A 208 28.93 12.13 3.60
CA SER A 208 27.54 11.96 4.03
C SER A 208 26.59 12.20 2.86
N THR A 209 25.56 11.34 2.71
CA THR A 209 24.53 11.49 1.68
C THR A 209 23.87 12.87 1.74
N SER A 210 23.72 13.49 0.58
CA SER A 210 23.06 14.78 0.41
C SER A 210 21.94 14.63 -0.62
N TYR A 211 20.81 15.26 -0.37
CA TYR A 211 19.63 15.27 -1.21
C TYR A 211 19.46 16.67 -1.79
N GLU A 212 19.01 16.75 -3.04
CA GLU A 212 18.86 18.04 -3.69
C GLU A 212 17.83 18.94 -3.00
N ARG A 213 18.09 20.25 -3.02
CA ARG A 213 17.28 21.30 -2.40
C ARG A 213 17.08 21.15 -0.89
N ASN A 214 17.64 20.13 -0.24
CA ASN A 214 17.70 20.07 1.20
C ASN A 214 18.73 21.07 1.73
N VAL A 215 18.39 21.70 2.85
CA VAL A 215 19.30 22.59 3.57
C VAL A 215 20.12 21.72 4.51
N TYR A 216 21.42 21.73 4.29
CA TYR A 216 22.40 21.09 5.16
C TYR A 216 23.18 22.12 5.93
N TYR A 217 23.76 21.69 7.03
CA TYR A 217 24.59 22.54 7.86
C TYR A 217 25.98 21.93 7.99
N HIS A 218 26.99 22.80 8.08
CA HIS A 218 28.35 22.40 8.34
C HIS A 218 28.97 23.30 9.40
N ASN A 219 29.39 22.70 10.51
CA ASN A 219 30.11 23.40 11.57
C ASN A 219 31.53 23.71 11.09
N LEU A 220 31.99 24.92 11.36
CA LEU A 220 33.28 25.43 10.93
C LEU A 220 34.24 25.52 12.11
N SER A 221 35.46 25.01 11.94
CA SER A 221 36.57 25.31 12.82
C SER A 221 37.30 26.58 12.38
N PRO A 222 37.95 27.35 13.27
CA PRO A 222 38.84 28.44 12.86
C PRO A 222 39.90 27.97 11.87
N GLY A 223 40.07 28.68 10.76
CA GLY A 223 40.94 28.28 9.64
C GLY A 223 40.15 27.81 8.41
N VAL A 224 40.79 27.00 7.57
CA VAL A 224 40.20 26.49 6.32
C VAL A 224 39.40 25.23 6.59
N ASN A 225 38.15 25.21 6.13
CA ASN A 225 37.24 24.08 6.14
C ASN A 225 36.89 23.73 4.69
N TYR A 226 36.58 22.47 4.41
CA TYR A 226 36.25 22.00 3.06
C TYR A 226 34.85 21.39 3.02
N LEU A 227 34.11 21.72 1.97
CA LEU A 227 32.92 20.99 1.55
C LEU A 227 33.25 20.31 0.23
N ASP A 228 33.34 19.00 0.26
CA ASP A 228 33.56 18.16 -0.92
C ASP A 228 32.26 17.44 -1.27
N THR A 229 31.56 17.93 -2.28
CA THR A 229 30.36 17.30 -2.81
C THR A 229 30.71 16.46 -4.02
N THR A 230 30.62 15.14 -3.86
CA THR A 230 30.67 14.20 -4.97
C THR A 230 29.25 13.97 -5.48
N VAL A 231 29.07 14.09 -6.79
CA VAL A 231 27.81 13.80 -7.48
C VAL A 231 28.07 12.59 -8.35
N VAL A 232 27.21 11.59 -8.28
CA VAL A 232 27.24 10.43 -9.16
C VAL A 232 25.93 10.43 -9.94
N ALA A 233 26.03 10.24 -11.26
CA ALA A 233 24.88 10.11 -12.11
C ALA A 233 24.00 8.95 -11.65
N GLU A 234 22.72 9.07 -11.92
CA GLU A 234 21.72 8.08 -11.54
C GLU A 234 21.96 6.72 -12.23
N ASP A 235 22.48 6.73 -13.46
CA ASP A 235 22.93 5.52 -14.18
C ASP A 235 24.35 5.05 -13.80
N PHE A 236 24.96 5.67 -12.78
CA PHE A 236 26.35 5.44 -12.33
C PHE A 236 27.44 5.63 -13.39
N SER A 237 27.11 6.15 -14.58
CA SER A 237 28.04 6.25 -15.71
C SER A 237 29.05 7.38 -15.56
N THR A 238 28.71 8.42 -14.78
CA THR A 238 29.58 9.57 -14.53
C THR A 238 29.61 9.95 -13.05
N SER A 239 30.73 10.54 -12.63
CA SER A 239 30.88 11.13 -11.30
C SER A 239 31.72 12.40 -11.39
N GLU A 240 31.32 13.42 -10.65
CA GLU A 240 32.04 14.69 -10.53
C GLU A 240 32.19 15.10 -9.07
N ARG A 241 33.15 15.98 -8.80
CA ARG A 241 33.39 16.54 -7.47
C ARG A 241 33.45 18.06 -7.49
N TYR A 242 32.68 18.68 -6.61
CA TYR A 242 32.69 20.12 -6.36
C TYR A 242 33.30 20.37 -4.97
N THR A 243 34.36 21.17 -4.90
CA THR A 243 35.10 21.48 -3.68
C THR A 243 34.96 22.96 -3.33
N ILE A 244 34.55 23.26 -2.10
CA ILE A 244 34.45 24.62 -1.58
C ILE A 244 35.36 24.78 -0.36
N ALA A 245 36.35 25.67 -0.46
CA ALA A 245 37.21 26.07 0.64
C ALA A 245 36.61 27.27 1.40
N ILE A 246 36.27 27.08 2.66
CA ILE A 246 35.64 28.08 3.52
C ILE A 246 36.63 28.48 4.61
N THR A 247 37.11 29.72 4.58
CA THR A 247 38.05 30.22 5.61
C THR A 247 37.29 30.96 6.71
N ARG A 248 37.18 30.37 7.91
CA ARG A 248 36.69 31.03 9.12
C ARG A 248 37.84 31.79 9.77
N THR A 249 37.73 33.11 9.92
CA THR A 249 38.83 33.91 10.50
C THR A 249 39.12 33.49 11.94
N PRO A 250 40.39 33.55 12.42
CA PRO A 250 40.75 33.22 13.81
C PRO A 250 40.11 34.15 14.86
N PRO A 251 39.90 33.68 16.10
CA PRO A 251 39.38 34.50 17.20
C PRO A 251 40.38 35.55 17.73
N THR A 252 39.84 36.59 18.37
CA THR A 252 40.56 37.46 19.32
C THR A 252 40.50 36.92 20.75
N THR A 253 41.36 37.41 21.65
CA THR A 253 41.35 37.04 23.09
C THR A 253 39.99 37.31 23.75
N ASP A 254 39.39 38.48 23.51
CA ASP A 254 38.09 38.85 24.08
C ASP A 254 36.98 37.91 23.58
N GLN A 255 37.05 37.47 22.31
CA GLN A 255 36.09 36.51 21.74
C GLN A 255 36.21 35.12 22.37
N ILE A 256 37.43 34.69 22.75
CA ILE A 256 37.66 33.42 23.46
C ILE A 256 37.05 33.49 24.86
N GLU A 257 37.37 34.52 25.64
CA GLU A 257 36.94 34.62 27.04
C GLU A 257 35.43 34.76 27.21
N SER A 258 34.76 35.34 26.21
CA SER A 258 33.32 35.60 26.19
C SER A 258 32.51 34.53 25.45
N ASN A 259 33.14 33.46 24.94
CA ASN A 259 32.45 32.40 24.21
C ASN A 259 31.67 31.48 25.15
N ALA A 260 30.37 31.31 24.88
CA ALA A 260 29.48 30.39 25.58
C ALA A 260 28.89 29.32 24.64
N GLN A 261 29.53 29.04 23.50
CA GLN A 261 29.04 28.05 22.54
C GLN A 261 29.52 26.63 22.86
N LEU A 262 28.78 25.64 22.35
CA LEU A 262 29.22 24.25 22.31
C LEU A 262 30.07 24.02 21.06
N LEU A 263 30.99 23.05 21.14
CA LEU A 263 31.68 22.45 19.99
C LEU A 263 31.03 21.12 19.61
N LYS A 264 30.54 20.37 20.61
CA LYS A 264 29.85 19.10 20.42
C LYS A 264 28.61 19.05 21.32
N LEU A 265 27.52 18.56 20.75
CA LEU A 265 26.38 18.02 21.45
C LEU A 265 25.96 16.76 20.68
N ASP A 266 25.68 15.67 21.37
CA ASP A 266 25.35 14.39 20.74
C ASP A 266 24.44 13.59 21.66
N THR A 267 23.64 12.69 21.07
CA THR A 267 22.60 11.94 21.77
C THR A 267 22.37 10.58 21.11
N ASP A 268 21.83 9.61 21.86
CA ASP A 268 21.42 8.30 21.35
C ASP A 268 20.03 8.29 20.68
N GLY A 269 19.44 9.49 20.50
CA GLY A 269 18.19 9.68 19.79
C GLY A 269 18.38 9.86 18.28
N ASP A 270 17.42 9.36 17.52
CA ASP A 270 17.41 9.43 16.07
C ASP A 270 17.09 10.84 15.55
N TYR A 271 17.61 11.14 14.36
CA TYR A 271 17.47 12.44 13.67
C TYR A 271 18.08 13.63 14.43
N PHE A 272 19.08 13.38 15.28
CA PHE A 272 19.82 14.45 15.95
C PHE A 272 21.14 14.77 15.22
N GLN A 273 21.36 16.05 14.92
CA GLN A 273 22.64 16.55 14.43
C GLN A 273 22.94 17.91 15.05
N TYR A 274 24.04 18.02 15.79
CA TYR A 274 24.45 19.30 16.35
C TYR A 274 24.95 20.27 15.29
N VAL A 275 24.37 21.47 15.28
CA VAL A 275 24.75 22.57 14.41
C VAL A 275 25.00 23.80 15.26
N CYS A 276 26.21 24.37 15.16
CA CYS A 276 26.54 25.57 15.89
C CYS A 276 25.61 26.73 15.49
N GLY A 277 25.11 27.44 16.48
CA GLY A 277 24.13 28.52 16.30
C GLY A 277 22.66 28.04 16.31
N ILE A 278 22.39 26.73 16.24
CA ILE A 278 21.08 26.16 16.56
C ILE A 278 21.03 25.89 18.06
N THR A 279 19.99 26.41 18.69
CA THR A 279 19.76 26.27 20.12
C THR A 279 18.58 25.36 20.43
N ASP A 280 17.66 25.14 19.50
CA ASP A 280 16.49 24.31 19.74
C ASP A 280 16.54 23.08 18.83
N TYR A 281 16.51 21.89 19.44
CA TYR A 281 16.59 20.61 18.75
C TYR A 281 15.36 19.76 19.07
N THR A 282 14.93 18.99 18.08
CA THR A 282 13.93 17.93 18.24
C THR A 282 14.51 16.64 17.69
N PHE A 283 14.38 15.54 18.44
CA PHE A 283 14.81 14.21 18.00
C PHE A 283 13.80 13.15 18.46
N PHE A 284 13.92 11.96 17.87
CA PHE A 284 13.03 10.85 18.15
C PHE A 284 13.74 9.77 18.96
N ILE A 285 12.98 9.10 19.82
CA ILE A 285 13.44 7.94 20.56
C ILE A 285 12.44 6.80 20.38
N ASP A 286 12.91 5.58 20.54
CA ASP A 286 12.03 4.40 20.47
C ASP A 286 11.01 4.40 21.61
N ASN A 287 9.93 3.65 21.40
CA ASN A 287 8.80 3.65 22.33
C ASN A 287 9.20 3.16 23.72
N ASN A 288 10.16 2.23 23.82
CA ASN A 288 10.66 1.66 25.07
C ASN A 288 11.88 2.39 25.68
N THR A 289 12.31 3.53 25.13
CA THR A 289 13.50 4.25 25.62
C THR A 289 13.22 5.04 26.90
N ASP A 290 13.80 4.61 28.03
CA ASP A 290 13.61 5.26 29.33
C ASP A 290 14.72 6.23 29.74
N THR A 291 15.84 6.22 29.01
CA THR A 291 16.96 7.13 29.24
C THR A 291 17.57 7.61 27.94
N ILE A 292 18.02 8.86 27.93
CA ILE A 292 18.77 9.47 26.83
C ILE A 292 20.18 9.79 27.31
N ASN A 293 21.19 9.37 26.56
CA ASN A 293 22.58 9.72 26.85
C ASN A 293 23.00 10.96 26.06
N LEU A 294 23.71 11.89 26.71
CA LEU A 294 24.17 13.15 26.14
C LEU A 294 25.69 13.28 26.29
N ASP A 295 26.37 13.55 25.17
CA ASP A 295 27.77 13.97 25.15
C ASP A 295 27.86 15.46 24.81
N ILE A 296 28.49 16.25 25.68
CA ILE A 296 28.47 17.71 25.60
C ILE A 296 29.89 18.26 25.72
N THR A 297 30.35 19.08 24.79
CA THR A 297 31.68 19.71 24.86
C THR A 297 31.59 21.20 24.54
N PRO A 298 32.01 22.12 25.45
CA PRO A 298 32.09 23.54 25.15
C PRO A 298 33.19 23.85 24.12
N GLU A 299 33.03 24.91 23.32
CA GLU A 299 34.03 25.30 22.30
C GLU A 299 35.33 25.81 22.93
N ILE A 300 35.24 26.43 24.12
CA ILE A 300 36.38 26.98 24.85
C ILE A 300 36.51 26.30 26.21
N GLU A 301 37.74 25.93 26.56
CA GLU A 301 38.10 25.40 27.87
C GLU A 301 37.81 26.44 28.98
N GLY A 302 37.25 25.98 30.11
CA GLY A 302 36.90 26.84 31.24
C GLY A 302 35.47 27.38 31.23
N ALA A 303 34.69 27.16 30.17
CA ALA A 303 33.24 27.37 30.20
C ALA A 303 32.55 26.37 31.14
N LYS A 304 31.51 26.82 31.85
CA LYS A 304 30.70 25.98 32.73
C LYS A 304 29.45 25.50 32.01
N VAL A 305 29.08 24.22 32.19
CA VAL A 305 27.91 23.63 31.53
C VAL A 305 26.92 23.12 32.58
N PHE A 306 25.64 23.37 32.35
CA PHE A 306 24.54 22.96 33.21
C PHE A 306 23.50 22.19 32.40
N ILE A 307 22.97 21.10 32.95
CA ILE A 307 21.78 20.42 32.43
C ILE A 307 20.64 20.62 33.42
N ASN A 308 19.52 21.18 32.97
CA ASN A 308 18.35 21.49 33.81
C ASN A 308 18.74 22.22 35.12
N ASN A 309 19.65 23.20 35.00
CA ASN A 309 20.24 23.99 36.09
C ASN A 309 21.23 23.27 37.02
N ASN A 310 21.59 22.01 36.77
CA ASN A 310 22.62 21.30 37.52
C ASN A 310 23.96 21.37 36.78
N GLU A 311 25.02 21.85 37.43
CA GLU A 311 26.37 21.91 36.85
C GLU A 311 26.87 20.48 36.58
N ILE A 312 27.41 20.25 35.38
CA ILE A 312 27.92 18.95 34.94
C ILE A 312 29.42 19.01 34.64
N ASN A 313 30.04 17.85 34.55
CA ASN A 313 31.36 17.70 33.92
C ASN A 313 31.18 17.37 32.43
N PRO A 314 31.53 18.27 31.48
CA PRO A 314 31.37 18.01 30.05
C PRO A 314 32.30 16.91 29.51
N SER A 315 33.23 16.40 30.31
CA SER A 315 34.10 15.27 29.91
C SER A 315 33.45 13.89 30.15
N GLU A 316 32.23 13.84 30.67
CA GLU A 316 31.50 12.61 31.00
C GLU A 316 30.14 12.58 30.31
N THR A 317 29.72 11.42 29.79
CA THR A 317 28.37 11.21 29.26
C THR A 317 27.33 11.41 30.35
N GLN A 318 26.29 12.18 30.04
CA GLN A 318 25.22 12.52 30.98
C GLN A 318 23.93 11.78 30.61
N THR A 319 23.19 11.29 31.60
CA THR A 319 21.94 10.56 31.35
C THR A 319 20.72 11.38 31.76
N LEU A 320 19.78 11.56 30.84
CA LEU A 320 18.45 12.12 31.09
C LEU A 320 17.43 10.99 31.25
N GLN A 321 16.48 11.16 32.17
CA GLN A 321 15.36 10.23 32.35
C GLN A 321 14.18 10.64 31.46
N VAL A 322 13.53 9.67 30.83
CA VAL A 322 12.39 9.86 29.93
C VAL A 322 11.14 9.30 30.61
N ASN A 323 10.24 10.17 31.06
CA ASN A 323 9.02 9.75 31.78
C ASN A 323 7.72 10.04 31.01
N GLU A 324 7.81 10.69 29.85
CA GLU A 324 6.67 11.21 29.09
C GLU A 324 6.81 10.80 27.61
N SER A 325 5.72 10.89 26.85
CA SER A 325 5.73 10.62 25.39
C SER A 325 6.45 11.71 24.59
N ALA A 326 6.62 12.88 25.17
CA ALA A 326 7.51 13.93 24.70
C ALA A 326 7.97 14.77 25.90
N GLY A 327 9.15 15.37 25.82
CA GLY A 327 9.66 16.20 26.92
C GLY A 327 10.79 17.11 26.48
N THR A 328 11.22 17.99 27.40
CA THR A 328 12.30 18.95 27.13
C THR A 328 13.40 18.91 28.18
N ALA A 329 14.64 19.13 27.74
CA ALA A 329 15.80 19.36 28.59
C ALA A 329 16.53 20.63 28.14
N THR A 330 17.13 21.35 29.09
CA THR A 330 17.88 22.57 28.80
C THR A 330 19.35 22.38 29.14
N ILE A 331 20.22 22.76 28.21
CA ILE A 331 21.66 22.82 28.42
C ILE A 331 22.06 24.28 28.44
N THR A 332 22.64 24.76 29.53
CA THR A 332 23.13 26.14 29.63
C THR A 332 24.64 26.15 29.75
N VAL A 333 25.30 26.88 28.85
CA VAL A 333 26.74 27.11 28.87
C VAL A 333 27.00 28.53 29.32
N ILE A 334 27.89 28.73 30.28
CA ILE A 334 28.34 30.03 30.76
C ILE A 334 29.81 30.21 30.36
N SER A 335 30.13 31.35 29.75
CA SER A 335 31.48 31.65 29.26
C SER A 335 32.53 31.63 30.37
N ALA A 336 33.80 31.44 30.01
CA ALA A 336 34.91 31.36 30.97
C ALA A 336 35.03 32.62 31.85
N ASN A 337 34.72 33.80 31.31
CA ASN A 337 34.69 35.05 32.08
C ASN A 337 33.38 35.29 32.86
N GLY A 338 32.38 34.41 32.74
CA GLY A 338 31.07 34.51 33.40
C GLY A 338 30.15 35.60 32.86
N GLY A 339 30.54 36.33 31.82
CA GLY A 339 29.80 37.48 31.29
C GLY A 339 28.67 37.12 30.33
N ASN A 340 28.76 35.97 29.66
CA ASN A 340 27.80 35.51 28.66
C ASN A 340 27.27 34.11 29.00
N SER A 341 26.05 33.83 28.55
CA SER A 341 25.46 32.50 28.64
C SER A 341 24.69 32.16 27.36
N GLN A 342 24.74 30.91 26.94
CA GLN A 342 23.94 30.36 25.85
C GLN A 342 23.14 29.17 26.37
N THR A 343 21.86 29.12 26.02
CA THR A 343 20.98 27.99 26.35
C THR A 343 20.60 27.24 25.08
N TYR A 344 20.58 25.92 25.18
CA TYR A 344 20.11 24.97 24.17
C TYR A 344 18.92 24.20 24.75
N THR A 345 17.84 24.11 23.99
CA THR A 345 16.65 23.32 24.31
C THR A 345 16.67 22.04 23.49
N LEU A 346 16.55 20.90 24.17
CA LEU A 346 16.41 19.59 23.57
C LEU A 346 14.98 19.12 23.77
N THR A 347 14.26 18.82 22.70
CA THR A 347 12.93 18.22 22.73
C THR A 347 13.03 16.79 22.20
N TYR A 348 12.52 15.82 22.95
CA TYR A 348 12.42 14.44 22.48
C TYR A 348 10.96 14.07 22.24
N ILE A 349 10.71 13.18 21.27
CA ILE A 349 9.40 12.62 20.96
C ILE A 349 9.52 11.10 20.85
N ARG A 350 8.73 10.34 21.61
CA ARG A 350 8.66 8.88 21.50
C ARG A 350 7.92 8.50 20.21
N ARG A 351 8.48 7.53 19.48
CA ARG A 351 7.82 6.90 18.33
C ARG A 351 6.69 5.97 18.78
N SER A 352 5.83 5.62 17.82
CA SER A 352 4.79 4.61 18.03
C SER A 352 5.36 3.20 18.13
N HIS A 353 6.50 2.91 17.49
CA HIS A 353 7.16 1.60 17.44
C HIS A 353 8.62 1.69 17.87
N ASN A 354 9.25 0.56 18.15
CA ASN A 354 10.71 0.45 18.26
C ASN A 354 11.26 0.03 16.89
N ILE A 355 12.13 0.84 16.27
CA ILE A 355 12.56 0.57 14.89
C ILE A 355 13.81 -0.31 14.88
N VAL A 356 13.77 -1.41 14.12
CA VAL A 356 14.93 -2.27 13.86
C VAL A 356 15.19 -2.31 12.36
N ASN A 357 16.19 -1.55 11.90
CA ASN A 357 16.59 -1.56 10.48
C ASN A 357 17.49 -2.76 10.19
N VAL A 358 17.29 -3.39 9.03
CA VAL A 358 17.96 -4.62 8.62
C VAL A 358 18.44 -4.50 7.17
N GLU A 359 19.75 -4.66 6.95
CA GLU A 359 20.37 -4.57 5.62
C GLU A 359 21.00 -5.91 5.18
N THR A 360 21.10 -6.89 6.10
CA THR A 360 21.74 -8.19 5.83
C THR A 360 20.90 -9.38 6.28
N THR A 361 21.21 -10.56 5.73
CA THR A 361 20.53 -11.81 6.12
C THR A 361 20.78 -12.16 7.59
N GLU A 362 21.99 -11.94 8.10
CA GLU A 362 22.32 -12.18 9.51
C GLU A 362 21.55 -11.26 10.46
N GLU A 363 21.40 -9.99 10.10
CA GLU A 363 20.58 -9.03 10.86
C GLU A 363 19.11 -9.42 10.82
N LEU A 364 18.57 -9.82 9.66
CA LEU A 364 17.18 -10.26 9.52
C LEU A 364 16.86 -11.44 10.43
N ILE A 365 17.73 -12.46 10.40
CA ILE A 365 17.61 -13.64 11.25
C ILE A 365 17.65 -13.24 12.73
N THR A 366 18.54 -12.32 13.10
CA THR A 366 18.68 -11.87 14.48
C THR A 366 17.45 -11.11 14.95
N ALA A 367 17.02 -10.11 14.17
CA ALA A 367 15.87 -9.27 14.46
C ALA A 367 14.59 -10.11 14.67
N ILE A 368 14.31 -11.07 13.77
CA ILE A 368 13.12 -11.93 13.88
C ILE A 368 13.15 -12.82 15.14
N ARG A 369 14.32 -13.29 15.55
CA ARG A 369 14.47 -14.12 16.76
C ARG A 369 14.37 -13.34 18.06
N THR A 370 14.80 -12.09 18.06
CA THR A 370 14.84 -11.25 19.27
C THR A 370 13.69 -10.27 19.38
N ALA A 371 12.78 -10.24 18.40
CA ALA A 371 11.67 -9.29 18.34
C ALA A 371 10.87 -9.20 19.64
N GLU A 372 10.56 -7.98 20.05
CA GLU A 372 9.72 -7.65 21.19
C GLU A 372 8.38 -7.06 20.73
N PRO A 373 7.32 -7.12 21.56
CA PRO A 373 6.08 -6.43 21.24
C PRO A 373 6.34 -4.97 20.84
N ASN A 374 5.63 -4.51 19.81
CA ASN A 374 5.76 -3.17 19.24
C ASN A 374 7.04 -2.89 18.40
N ASP A 375 7.88 -3.90 18.16
CA ASP A 375 9.00 -3.76 17.23
C ASP A 375 8.51 -3.67 15.77
N GLU A 376 9.16 -2.80 15.00
CA GLU A 376 9.02 -2.69 13.55
C GLU A 376 10.37 -3.02 12.89
N ILE A 377 10.47 -4.26 12.39
CA ILE A 377 11.63 -4.75 11.66
C ILE A 377 11.49 -4.28 10.21
N ARG A 378 12.30 -3.30 9.82
CA ARG A 378 12.34 -2.73 8.48
C ARG A 378 13.47 -3.36 7.68
N VAL A 379 13.10 -4.11 6.65
CA VAL A 379 14.05 -4.82 5.79
C VAL A 379 14.30 -3.95 4.57
N SER A 380 15.55 -3.52 4.39
CA SER A 380 15.93 -2.75 3.21
C SER A 380 15.83 -3.59 1.93
N THR A 381 15.74 -2.90 0.79
CA THR A 381 15.68 -3.56 -0.52
C THR A 381 16.92 -4.40 -0.79
N GLY A 382 16.74 -5.53 -1.49
CA GLY A 382 17.82 -6.46 -1.80
C GLY A 382 17.43 -7.94 -1.65
N GLU A 383 18.39 -8.82 -1.96
CA GLU A 383 18.21 -10.26 -1.86
C GLU A 383 18.76 -10.84 -0.53
N TYR A 384 17.92 -11.61 0.16
CA TYR A 384 18.21 -12.26 1.43
C TYR A 384 18.15 -13.79 1.24
N LEU A 385 19.31 -14.42 1.09
CA LEU A 385 19.42 -15.86 0.83
C LEU A 385 19.48 -16.67 2.13
N LEU A 386 18.42 -17.45 2.38
CA LEU A 386 18.36 -18.41 3.49
C LEU A 386 18.97 -19.75 3.07
N THR A 387 19.69 -20.41 3.99
CA THR A 387 20.34 -21.71 3.73
C THR A 387 19.90 -22.76 4.72
N THR A 388 20.06 -24.04 4.38
CA THR A 388 19.54 -25.23 5.11
C THR A 388 20.14 -25.47 6.51
N LYS A 389 20.89 -24.55 7.10
CA LYS A 389 21.33 -24.68 8.50
C LYS A 389 20.15 -24.27 9.38
N GLU A 390 19.84 -25.01 10.45
CA GLU A 390 18.76 -24.67 11.40
C GLU A 390 18.88 -23.22 11.95
N THR A 391 20.10 -22.67 11.98
CA THR A 391 20.38 -21.27 12.34
C THR A 391 20.15 -20.25 11.22
N GLY A 392 19.82 -20.70 10.00
CA GLY A 392 19.71 -19.92 8.77
C GLY A 392 18.28 -19.71 8.24
N MET A 393 17.25 -20.19 8.94
CA MET A 393 15.83 -19.94 8.63
C MET A 393 15.23 -18.86 9.55
N LEU A 394 14.18 -18.20 9.10
CA LEU A 394 13.45 -17.18 9.86
C LEU A 394 12.44 -17.88 10.79
N PHE A 395 12.90 -18.24 11.98
CA PHE A 395 12.06 -18.82 13.01
C PHE A 395 11.81 -17.82 14.13
N SER A 396 10.56 -17.70 14.58
CA SER A 396 10.23 -16.94 15.79
C SER A 396 9.11 -17.56 16.63
N ASP A 397 9.37 -17.65 17.93
CA ASP A 397 8.37 -17.94 18.97
C ASP A 397 7.91 -16.67 19.71
N ARG A 398 8.46 -15.51 19.34
CA ARG A 398 8.13 -14.21 19.92
C ARG A 398 6.71 -13.82 19.53
N SER A 399 5.99 -13.22 20.48
CA SER A 399 4.61 -12.78 20.26
C SER A 399 4.49 -11.30 20.54
N GLY A 400 3.81 -10.57 19.65
CA GLY A 400 3.28 -9.26 19.96
C GLY A 400 2.00 -9.35 20.77
N THR A 401 1.26 -8.24 20.81
CA THR A 401 -0.09 -8.19 21.39
C THR A 401 -1.08 -7.61 20.38
N ALA A 402 -2.37 -7.61 20.71
CA ALA A 402 -3.40 -7.02 19.85
C ALA A 402 -3.22 -5.52 19.62
N ILE A 403 -2.58 -4.80 20.55
CA ILE A 403 -2.34 -3.34 20.46
C ILE A 403 -0.87 -3.00 20.15
N GLU A 404 0.04 -3.94 20.38
CA GLU A 404 1.49 -3.83 20.13
C GLU A 404 1.96 -5.06 19.34
N PRO A 405 1.48 -5.25 18.10
CA PRO A 405 1.93 -6.36 17.27
C PRO A 405 3.41 -6.18 16.88
N ILE A 406 4.01 -7.25 16.40
CA ILE A 406 5.36 -7.21 15.81
C ILE A 406 5.20 -7.03 14.30
N TYR A 407 5.95 -6.10 13.71
CA TYR A 407 5.92 -5.84 12.27
C TYR A 407 7.20 -6.34 11.60
N LEU A 408 7.04 -7.03 10.48
CA LEU A 408 8.10 -7.32 9.52
C LEU A 408 7.70 -6.70 8.19
N THR A 409 8.37 -5.62 7.81
CA THR A 409 8.01 -4.78 6.66
C THR A 409 9.18 -4.65 5.71
N GLY A 410 8.96 -5.00 4.45
CA GLY A 410 9.91 -4.68 3.39
C GLY A 410 9.83 -3.21 3.01
N GLU A 411 10.99 -2.58 2.84
CA GLU A 411 11.12 -1.23 2.31
C GLU A 411 10.55 -1.17 0.88
N GLN A 412 9.69 -0.18 0.63
CA GLN A 412 9.10 0.03 -0.68
C GLN A 412 10.07 0.87 -1.52
N SER A 413 10.52 0.33 -2.64
CA SER A 413 11.28 1.07 -3.65
C SER A 413 10.60 0.99 -5.01
N PHE A 414 10.95 1.90 -5.91
CA PHE A 414 10.50 1.89 -7.30
C PHE A 414 11.20 0.82 -8.14
N THR A 415 12.39 0.39 -7.70
CA THR A 415 13.38 -0.31 -8.54
C THR A 415 13.78 -1.67 -8.00
N ASP A 416 13.70 -1.83 -6.68
CA ASP A 416 14.29 -2.95 -5.98
C ASP A 416 13.28 -3.51 -4.98
N ASP A 417 13.06 -4.82 -5.04
CA ASP A 417 12.20 -5.52 -4.10
C ASP A 417 13.02 -6.04 -2.90
N VAL A 418 12.31 -6.31 -1.81
CA VAL A 418 12.83 -7.14 -0.72
C VAL A 418 12.57 -8.60 -1.04
N ILE A 419 13.58 -9.33 -1.47
CA ILE A 419 13.45 -10.74 -1.90
C ILE A 419 14.07 -11.65 -0.83
N ILE A 420 13.26 -12.42 -0.13
CA ILE A 420 13.72 -13.48 0.78
C ILE A 420 13.56 -14.82 0.06
N LYS A 421 14.68 -15.50 -0.19
CA LYS A 421 14.66 -16.74 -0.98
C LYS A 421 15.45 -17.87 -0.36
N GLY A 422 15.05 -19.08 -0.70
CA GLY A 422 15.64 -20.30 -0.19
C GLY A 422 16.53 -21.04 -1.20
N THR A 423 16.75 -22.33 -0.94
CA THR A 423 17.47 -23.29 -1.77
C THR A 423 16.56 -24.39 -2.35
N GLY A 424 15.27 -24.39 -2.00
CA GLY A 424 14.22 -25.19 -2.65
C GLY A 424 13.54 -26.26 -1.80
N SER A 425 13.99 -26.53 -0.56
CA SER A 425 13.36 -27.59 0.27
C SER A 425 12.98 -27.14 1.69
N GLU A 426 13.52 -26.01 2.10
CA GLU A 426 13.30 -25.41 3.42
C GLU A 426 11.98 -24.66 3.52
N THR A 427 11.60 -24.37 4.77
CA THR A 427 10.59 -23.37 5.11
C THR A 427 11.25 -22.01 5.33
N LEU A 428 10.85 -20.95 4.63
CA LEU A 428 11.50 -19.64 4.80
C LEU A 428 11.18 -19.04 6.17
N ILE A 429 9.89 -18.93 6.49
CA ILE A 429 9.37 -18.33 7.71
C ILE A 429 8.59 -19.36 8.51
N THR A 430 8.96 -19.57 9.78
CA THR A 430 8.20 -20.40 10.73
C THR A 430 7.85 -19.57 11.96
N LEU A 431 6.55 -19.41 12.22
CA LEU A 431 6.04 -18.72 13.39
C LEU A 431 5.28 -19.67 14.30
N THR A 432 5.67 -19.67 15.57
CA THR A 432 4.87 -20.25 16.67
C THR A 432 4.34 -19.17 17.60
N GLY A 433 4.91 -17.96 17.54
CA GLY A 433 4.41 -16.78 18.23
C GLY A 433 3.22 -16.12 17.51
N SER A 434 2.47 -15.27 18.21
CA SER A 434 1.22 -14.65 17.74
C SER A 434 1.36 -13.13 17.53
N HIS A 435 0.38 -12.51 16.87
CA HIS A 435 0.32 -11.05 16.62
C HIS A 435 1.49 -10.48 15.80
N TRP A 436 1.78 -11.11 14.66
CA TRP A 436 2.71 -10.59 13.67
C TRP A 436 1.97 -10.01 12.46
N ASN A 437 2.48 -8.90 11.94
CA ASN A 437 2.07 -8.34 10.66
C ASN A 437 3.27 -8.40 9.70
N ILE A 438 3.15 -9.19 8.63
CA ILE A 438 4.20 -9.35 7.61
C ILE A 438 3.70 -8.80 6.28
N SER A 439 4.48 -7.89 5.68
CA SER A 439 4.09 -7.27 4.41
C SER A 439 5.21 -6.70 3.57
N GLY A 440 4.96 -6.59 2.26
CA GLY A 440 5.85 -5.91 1.31
C GLY A 440 7.14 -6.66 1.03
N ILE A 441 7.08 -8.00 1.06
CA ILE A 441 8.24 -8.87 0.80
C ILE A 441 7.88 -9.92 -0.26
N THR A 442 8.87 -10.24 -1.09
CA THR A 442 8.81 -11.33 -2.06
C THR A 442 9.45 -12.58 -1.46
N LEU A 443 8.76 -13.71 -1.54
CA LEU A 443 9.19 -15.01 -1.03
C LEU A 443 9.36 -15.98 -2.20
N GLN A 444 10.54 -16.59 -2.34
CA GLN A 444 10.86 -17.44 -3.49
C GLN A 444 11.69 -18.69 -3.18
N ASN A 445 11.61 -19.69 -4.07
CA ASN A 445 12.51 -20.84 -4.16
C ASN A 445 12.65 -21.63 -2.84
N ALA A 446 11.54 -22.12 -2.30
CA ALA A 446 11.56 -22.93 -1.07
C ALA A 446 10.57 -24.09 -1.11
N GLY A 447 10.67 -24.99 -0.13
CA GLY A 447 9.62 -25.98 0.10
C GLY A 447 8.33 -25.28 0.54
N THR A 448 8.43 -24.46 1.58
CA THR A 448 7.30 -23.67 2.15
C THR A 448 7.71 -22.23 2.37
N ALA A 449 6.84 -21.28 2.02
CA ALA A 449 7.09 -19.86 2.25
C ALA A 449 6.89 -19.53 3.74
N VAL A 450 5.69 -19.82 4.26
CA VAL A 450 5.30 -19.50 5.63
C VAL A 450 4.62 -20.69 6.30
N LEU A 451 5.13 -21.10 7.45
CA LEU A 451 4.50 -22.06 8.35
C LEU A 451 4.03 -21.36 9.62
N LEU A 452 2.71 -21.34 9.82
CA LEU A 452 2.06 -20.91 11.05
C LEU A 452 1.69 -22.16 11.85
N ASN A 453 2.42 -22.38 12.96
CA ASN A 453 2.30 -23.58 13.78
C ASN A 453 1.82 -23.20 15.18
N GLY A 454 0.50 -23.25 15.39
CA GLY A 454 -0.15 -22.75 16.61
C GLY A 454 -0.09 -21.23 16.78
N ALA A 455 0.39 -20.50 15.77
CA ALA A 455 0.44 -19.05 15.74
C ALA A 455 -0.95 -18.45 15.46
N ASN A 456 -1.30 -17.39 16.19
CA ASN A 456 -2.62 -16.77 16.12
C ASN A 456 -2.53 -15.28 15.79
N ASN A 457 -3.59 -14.73 15.21
CA ASN A 457 -3.69 -13.31 14.89
C ASN A 457 -2.51 -12.81 14.02
N ILE A 458 -2.06 -13.64 13.08
CA ILE A 458 -1.04 -13.29 12.10
C ILE A 458 -1.71 -12.65 10.89
N THR A 459 -1.17 -11.53 10.41
CA THR A 459 -1.56 -10.94 9.12
C THR A 459 -0.42 -11.12 8.12
N LEU A 460 -0.69 -11.82 7.02
CA LEU A 460 0.18 -11.92 5.85
C LEU A 460 -0.48 -11.12 4.73
N LYS A 461 0.13 -10.00 4.34
CA LYS A 461 -0.44 -9.12 3.31
C LYS A 461 0.58 -8.61 2.31
N GLU A 462 0.15 -8.36 1.07
CA GLU A 462 1.00 -7.74 0.04
C GLU A 462 2.32 -8.53 -0.14
N LEU A 463 2.21 -9.86 -0.11
CA LEU A 463 3.32 -10.77 -0.39
C LEU A 463 3.26 -11.23 -1.84
N LEU A 464 4.41 -11.26 -2.50
CA LEU A 464 4.60 -11.98 -3.76
C LEU A 464 5.24 -13.34 -3.45
N ILE A 465 4.60 -14.43 -3.87
CA ILE A 465 4.98 -15.79 -3.47
C ILE A 465 5.08 -16.67 -4.73
N GLU A 466 6.30 -17.04 -5.09
CA GLU A 466 6.61 -17.72 -6.36
C GLU A 466 7.59 -18.88 -6.19
N ASP A 467 7.58 -19.85 -7.10
CA ASP A 467 8.56 -20.94 -7.16
C ASP A 467 8.67 -21.80 -5.89
N PHE A 468 7.54 -22.31 -5.38
CA PHE A 468 7.53 -23.26 -4.26
C PHE A 468 7.21 -24.69 -4.70
N TYR A 469 7.86 -25.64 -4.02
CA TYR A 469 7.85 -27.07 -4.40
C TYR A 469 6.92 -27.93 -3.51
N SER A 470 6.32 -27.35 -2.46
CA SER A 470 5.28 -28.00 -1.65
C SER A 470 4.12 -27.05 -1.35
N THR A 471 3.86 -26.73 -0.09
CA THR A 471 2.83 -25.77 0.31
C THR A 471 3.43 -24.39 0.52
N ALA A 472 2.91 -23.34 -0.13
CA ALA A 472 3.41 -21.98 0.09
C ALA A 472 3.11 -21.46 1.50
N ILE A 473 1.84 -21.42 1.92
CA ILE A 473 1.44 -21.01 3.28
C ILE A 473 0.69 -22.17 3.97
N SER A 474 1.17 -22.58 5.14
CA SER A 474 0.57 -23.68 5.91
C SER A 474 0.17 -23.24 7.31
N LEU A 475 -1.08 -23.49 7.69
CA LEU A 475 -1.64 -23.22 9.02
C LEU A 475 -2.01 -24.54 9.70
N THR A 476 -1.37 -24.81 10.83
CA THR A 476 -1.49 -26.10 11.53
C THR A 476 -1.51 -25.93 13.05
N ASN A 477 -1.88 -27.00 13.77
CA ASN A 477 -1.75 -27.13 15.22
C ASN A 477 -2.35 -25.95 16.01
N GLY A 478 -3.59 -25.58 15.69
CA GLY A 478 -4.28 -24.51 16.42
C GLY A 478 -3.90 -23.11 15.95
N ALA A 479 -3.56 -22.93 14.67
CA ALA A 479 -3.33 -21.62 14.10
C ALA A 479 -4.67 -20.91 13.85
N ASN A 480 -5.06 -19.99 14.74
CA ASN A 480 -6.39 -19.37 14.73
C ASN A 480 -6.36 -17.88 14.37
N ASN A 481 -7.47 -17.40 13.80
CA ASN A 481 -7.73 -15.98 13.54
C ASN A 481 -6.64 -15.30 12.71
N ASN A 482 -6.00 -16.05 11.81
CA ASN A 482 -4.98 -15.51 10.91
C ASN A 482 -5.64 -14.97 9.64
N THR A 483 -5.03 -13.95 9.05
CA THR A 483 -5.50 -13.29 7.83
C THR A 483 -4.43 -13.39 6.75
N ILE A 484 -4.77 -14.01 5.62
CA ILE A 484 -3.94 -14.09 4.42
C ILE A 484 -4.66 -13.27 3.35
N LYS A 485 -4.16 -12.08 3.02
CA LYS A 485 -4.84 -11.19 2.08
C LYS A 485 -3.95 -10.41 1.14
N LEU A 486 -4.47 -10.02 -0.03
CA LEU A 486 -3.75 -9.19 -0.99
C LEU A 486 -2.38 -9.78 -1.41
N ASN A 487 -2.25 -11.10 -1.37
CA ASN A 487 -1.04 -11.79 -1.81
C ASN A 487 -1.21 -12.29 -3.24
N SER A 488 -0.10 -12.39 -3.97
CA SER A 488 -0.04 -13.01 -5.28
C SER A 488 0.72 -14.33 -5.19
N PHE A 489 0.12 -15.39 -5.71
CA PHE A 489 0.71 -16.72 -5.81
C PHE A 489 0.89 -17.08 -7.27
N SER A 490 2.10 -17.47 -7.67
CA SER A 490 2.40 -17.90 -9.03
C SER A 490 3.37 -19.10 -9.04
N GLN A 491 3.35 -19.89 -10.12
CA GLN A 491 4.39 -20.88 -10.45
C GLN A 491 4.70 -21.92 -9.34
N LEU A 492 3.68 -22.42 -8.65
CA LEU A 492 3.84 -23.57 -7.76
C LEU A 492 4.17 -24.82 -8.58
N SER A 493 5.29 -25.48 -8.29
CA SER A 493 5.80 -26.62 -9.05
C SER A 493 5.52 -27.97 -8.36
N GLY A 494 4.52 -27.98 -7.47
CA GLY A 494 4.12 -29.15 -6.71
C GLY A 494 3.17 -30.10 -7.46
N ASP A 495 2.92 -31.27 -6.87
CA ASP A 495 1.97 -32.26 -7.39
C ASP A 495 0.53 -32.00 -6.89
N ASP A 496 -0.39 -32.92 -7.19
CA ASP A 496 -1.79 -32.85 -6.78
C ASP A 496 -2.01 -32.98 -5.26
N ALA A 497 -0.98 -33.15 -4.43
CA ALA A 497 -1.04 -33.10 -2.97
C ALA A 497 -0.66 -31.72 -2.41
N THR A 498 -0.09 -30.84 -3.24
CA THR A 498 0.36 -29.50 -2.84
C THR A 498 -0.74 -28.44 -2.91
N ALA A 499 -0.55 -27.35 -2.18
CA ALA A 499 -1.48 -26.21 -2.19
C ALA A 499 -0.76 -24.87 -1.99
N ALA A 500 -1.28 -23.79 -2.60
CA ALA A 500 -0.79 -22.45 -2.28
C ALA A 500 -1.07 -22.10 -0.81
N ILE A 501 -2.29 -22.39 -0.35
CA ILE A 501 -2.68 -22.26 1.06
C ILE A 501 -3.23 -23.58 1.58
N HIS A 502 -2.67 -24.08 2.67
CA HIS A 502 -3.14 -25.26 3.39
C HIS A 502 -3.54 -24.91 4.82
N ILE A 503 -4.70 -25.38 5.26
CA ILE A 503 -5.16 -25.26 6.64
C ILE A 503 -5.62 -26.62 7.16
N GLY A 504 -5.12 -27.05 8.32
CA GLY A 504 -5.48 -28.32 8.95
C GLY A 504 -4.40 -29.40 8.78
N ASP A 505 -4.78 -30.66 8.98
CA ASP A 505 -3.88 -31.81 8.90
C ASP A 505 -4.62 -33.05 8.34
N ALA A 506 -4.09 -33.59 7.24
CA ALA A 506 -4.59 -34.80 6.59
C ALA A 506 -4.66 -36.03 7.52
N ASN A 507 -3.83 -36.09 8.56
CA ASN A 507 -3.86 -37.17 9.55
C ASN A 507 -5.15 -37.18 10.39
N LEU A 508 -5.90 -36.07 10.40
CA LEU A 508 -7.14 -35.92 11.17
C LEU A 508 -8.40 -36.36 10.39
N ARG A 509 -8.29 -36.68 9.10
CA ARG A 509 -9.45 -36.99 8.22
C ARG A 509 -10.34 -38.12 8.74
N ASN A 510 -9.74 -39.12 9.38
CA ASN A 510 -10.45 -40.29 9.92
C ASN A 510 -10.90 -40.12 11.38
N ILE A 511 -10.61 -38.97 12.00
CA ILE A 511 -10.96 -38.66 13.38
C ILE A 511 -12.25 -37.86 13.40
N ASN A 512 -13.11 -38.12 14.39
CA ASN A 512 -14.31 -37.32 14.57
C ASN A 512 -13.92 -35.92 15.07
N ALA A 513 -14.32 -34.86 14.34
CA ALA A 513 -14.10 -33.46 14.72
C ALA A 513 -14.42 -33.13 16.19
N ASN A 514 -15.47 -33.71 16.78
CA ASN A 514 -15.85 -33.48 18.19
C ASN A 514 -14.87 -34.08 19.21
N GLN A 515 -13.91 -34.90 18.77
CA GLN A 515 -12.88 -35.49 19.62
C GLN A 515 -11.58 -34.67 19.61
N LEU A 516 -11.46 -33.70 18.71
CA LEU A 516 -10.28 -32.85 18.62
C LEU A 516 -10.28 -31.77 19.70
N THR A 517 -9.06 -31.38 20.09
CA THR A 517 -8.80 -30.29 21.03
C THR A 517 -8.59 -28.97 20.28
N ASN A 518 -8.69 -27.84 20.99
CA ASN A 518 -8.44 -26.52 20.41
C ASN A 518 -7.01 -26.37 19.84
N GLY A 519 -6.05 -27.18 20.31
CA GLY A 519 -4.67 -27.17 19.79
C GLY A 519 -4.51 -27.93 18.48
N GLU A 520 -5.53 -28.65 18.02
CA GLU A 520 -5.53 -29.38 16.74
C GLU A 520 -6.36 -28.63 15.68
N ILE A 521 -7.34 -27.83 16.10
CA ILE A 521 -8.26 -27.12 15.22
C ILE A 521 -7.70 -25.74 14.86
N SER A 522 -7.49 -25.49 13.57
CA SER A 522 -7.15 -24.16 13.05
C SER A 522 -8.44 -23.42 12.67
N ASN A 523 -8.86 -22.50 13.53
CA ASN A 523 -10.19 -21.90 13.54
C ASN A 523 -10.19 -20.41 13.17
N GLY A 524 -11.22 -19.97 12.43
CA GLY A 524 -11.48 -18.53 12.25
C GLY A 524 -10.49 -17.82 11.33
N ASN A 525 -9.80 -18.57 10.46
CA ASN A 525 -8.85 -17.99 9.52
C ASN A 525 -9.56 -17.36 8.31
N THR A 526 -8.99 -16.28 7.79
CA THR A 526 -9.51 -15.55 6.63
C THR A 526 -8.51 -15.60 5.48
N ILE A 527 -8.98 -16.01 4.31
CA ILE A 527 -8.25 -15.98 3.04
C ILE A 527 -9.03 -15.04 2.11
N SER A 528 -8.52 -13.83 1.88
CA SER A 528 -9.26 -12.88 1.05
C SER A 528 -8.42 -12.02 0.12
N HIS A 529 -8.97 -11.64 -1.03
CA HIS A 529 -8.28 -10.74 -1.97
C HIS A 529 -6.91 -11.25 -2.46
N ASN A 530 -6.68 -12.57 -2.42
CA ASN A 530 -5.47 -13.15 -2.99
C ASN A 530 -5.69 -13.47 -4.46
N ILE A 531 -4.60 -13.42 -5.23
CA ILE A 531 -4.59 -13.77 -6.65
C ILE A 531 -3.78 -15.06 -6.79
N PHE A 532 -4.38 -16.08 -7.39
CA PHE A 532 -3.75 -17.36 -7.69
C PHE A 532 -3.64 -17.50 -9.20
N ILE A 533 -2.42 -17.50 -9.73
CA ILE A 533 -2.14 -17.54 -11.17
C ILE A 533 -1.43 -18.84 -11.54
N ASN A 534 -2.05 -19.65 -12.39
CA ASN A 534 -1.47 -20.85 -12.98
C ASN A 534 -0.83 -21.78 -11.94
N MET A 535 -1.65 -22.35 -11.04
CA MET A 535 -1.19 -23.19 -9.93
C MET A 535 -0.73 -24.59 -10.36
N ALA A 536 -0.30 -24.79 -11.62
CA ALA A 536 0.13 -26.07 -12.20
C ALA A 536 -0.78 -27.27 -11.81
N ASP A 537 -0.26 -28.28 -11.10
CA ASP A 537 -1.04 -29.40 -10.55
C ASP A 537 -1.54 -29.15 -9.12
N SER A 538 -1.02 -28.12 -8.46
CA SER A 538 -1.36 -27.73 -7.09
C SER A 538 -2.79 -27.22 -6.97
N ARG A 539 -3.35 -27.36 -5.76
CA ARG A 539 -4.56 -26.63 -5.37
C ARG A 539 -4.20 -25.18 -5.06
N ALA A 540 -5.13 -24.26 -5.24
CA ALA A 540 -4.96 -22.93 -4.71
C ALA A 540 -5.23 -22.94 -3.19
N ILE A 541 -6.33 -23.56 -2.75
CA ILE A 541 -6.68 -23.66 -1.33
C ILE A 541 -7.05 -25.09 -0.97
N ASN A 542 -6.42 -25.63 0.06
CA ASN A 542 -6.77 -26.91 0.66
C ASN A 542 -7.11 -26.74 2.15
N LEU A 543 -8.40 -26.84 2.48
CA LEU A 543 -8.85 -26.97 3.87
C LEU A 543 -8.96 -28.45 4.18
N ASP A 544 -8.04 -28.97 4.98
CA ASP A 544 -8.06 -30.34 5.44
C ASP A 544 -8.83 -30.48 6.77
N ALA A 545 -8.97 -31.71 7.26
CA ALA A 545 -9.51 -31.98 8.58
C ALA A 545 -8.73 -31.19 9.65
N GLY A 546 -9.45 -30.61 10.61
CA GLY A 546 -8.91 -29.65 11.57
C GLY A 546 -9.10 -28.19 11.17
N ALA A 547 -9.46 -27.88 9.92
CA ALA A 547 -9.89 -26.53 9.55
C ALA A 547 -11.35 -26.25 10.01
N SER A 548 -11.59 -25.08 10.59
CA SER A 548 -12.91 -24.67 11.08
C SER A 548 -13.17 -23.18 10.88
N ASN A 549 -14.43 -22.81 10.60
CA ASN A 549 -14.88 -21.42 10.46
C ASN A 549 -13.97 -20.57 9.55
N THR A 550 -13.50 -21.16 8.44
CA THR A 550 -12.61 -20.46 7.51
C THR A 550 -13.41 -19.64 6.52
N ASN A 551 -13.11 -18.36 6.39
CA ASN A 551 -13.71 -17.48 5.39
C ASN A 551 -12.79 -17.38 4.16
N ILE A 552 -13.28 -17.77 2.99
CA ILE A 552 -12.59 -17.68 1.70
C ILE A 552 -13.38 -16.70 0.84
N SER A 553 -12.90 -15.46 0.69
CA SER A 553 -13.67 -14.43 -0.02
C SER A 553 -12.89 -13.47 -0.89
N PHE A 554 -13.49 -13.02 -1.99
CA PHE A 554 -12.87 -12.05 -2.92
C PHE A 554 -11.51 -12.50 -3.47
N ASN A 555 -11.24 -13.81 -3.55
CA ASN A 555 -10.02 -14.30 -4.19
C ASN A 555 -10.23 -14.47 -5.69
N SER A 556 -9.15 -14.29 -6.46
CA SER A 556 -9.11 -14.50 -7.90
C SER A 556 -8.31 -15.74 -8.22
N PHE A 557 -8.89 -16.66 -8.99
CA PHE A 557 -8.24 -17.87 -9.46
C PHE A 557 -8.16 -17.81 -10.99
N ILE A 558 -6.96 -17.72 -11.55
CA ILE A 558 -6.70 -17.54 -12.98
C ILE A 558 -5.89 -18.74 -13.48
N GLU A 559 -6.53 -19.59 -14.28
CA GLU A 559 -5.94 -20.82 -14.83
C GLU A 559 -6.03 -20.81 -16.36
N ASN A 560 -5.00 -20.23 -16.99
CA ASN A 560 -4.93 -20.01 -18.43
C ASN A 560 -3.81 -20.84 -19.09
N THR A 561 -3.36 -21.91 -18.41
CA THR A 561 -2.21 -22.71 -18.85
C THR A 561 -2.52 -23.51 -20.12
N GLN A 562 -1.71 -23.28 -21.15
CA GLN A 562 -1.66 -24.08 -22.37
C GLN A 562 -0.54 -25.12 -22.22
N ALA A 563 -0.91 -26.40 -22.21
CA ALA A 563 -0.03 -27.58 -22.26
C ALA A 563 0.81 -27.89 -21.01
N LEU A 564 0.30 -28.83 -20.21
CA LEU A 564 1.06 -29.60 -19.23
C LEU A 564 1.05 -31.10 -19.64
N ASP A 565 1.98 -31.88 -19.12
CA ASP A 565 2.14 -33.31 -19.41
C ASP A 565 1.06 -34.20 -18.77
N THR A 566 0.28 -33.65 -17.82
CA THR A 566 -0.86 -34.29 -17.18
C THR A 566 -2.16 -34.05 -17.93
N THR A 567 -3.04 -35.06 -17.97
CA THR A 567 -4.37 -34.95 -18.59
C THR A 567 -5.47 -34.54 -17.61
N SER A 568 -5.18 -34.51 -16.31
CA SER A 568 -6.14 -34.22 -15.24
C SER A 568 -5.56 -33.29 -14.19
N ARG A 569 -6.43 -32.54 -13.51
CA ARG A 569 -6.07 -31.57 -12.48
C ARG A 569 -6.87 -31.77 -11.20
N ALA A 570 -6.28 -31.47 -10.05
CA ALA A 570 -6.99 -31.33 -8.78
C ALA A 570 -7.95 -30.10 -8.78
N PRO A 571 -8.99 -30.09 -7.92
CA PRO A 571 -9.83 -28.91 -7.75
C PRO A 571 -9.01 -27.71 -7.24
N LEU A 572 -9.38 -26.50 -7.64
CA LEU A 572 -8.72 -25.28 -7.17
C LEU A 572 -8.95 -25.06 -5.67
N ILE A 573 -10.16 -25.35 -5.20
CA ILE A 573 -10.50 -25.36 -3.77
C ILE A 573 -10.93 -26.76 -3.37
N GLN A 574 -10.24 -27.33 -2.39
CA GLN A 574 -10.70 -28.50 -1.66
C GLN A 574 -11.09 -28.10 -0.24
N ASN A 575 -12.29 -28.50 0.17
CA ASN A 575 -12.79 -28.18 1.51
C ASN A 575 -13.30 -29.42 2.26
N PHE A 576 -12.52 -29.84 3.24
CA PHE A 576 -12.85 -30.85 4.26
C PHE A 576 -13.08 -30.22 5.64
N GLY A 577 -12.92 -28.91 5.78
CA GLY A 577 -13.17 -28.18 7.03
C GLY A 577 -14.65 -28.12 7.39
N ILE A 578 -14.94 -27.54 8.55
CA ILE A 578 -16.30 -27.30 9.04
C ILE A 578 -16.64 -25.81 9.05
N ASN A 579 -17.90 -25.48 8.78
CA ASN A 579 -18.45 -24.12 8.81
C ASN A 579 -17.69 -23.11 7.96
N SER A 580 -17.07 -23.54 6.85
CA SER A 580 -16.39 -22.61 5.95
C SER A 580 -17.40 -21.83 5.12
N VAL A 581 -17.09 -20.56 4.87
CA VAL A 581 -17.84 -19.69 3.95
C VAL A 581 -16.95 -19.43 2.74
N ILE A 582 -17.41 -19.82 1.56
CA ILE A 582 -16.72 -19.58 0.29
C ILE A 582 -17.58 -18.57 -0.49
N SER A 583 -17.19 -17.30 -0.49
CA SER A 583 -18.04 -16.26 -1.04
C SER A 583 -17.33 -15.25 -1.91
N HIS A 584 -17.99 -14.74 -2.94
CA HIS A 584 -17.46 -13.66 -3.77
C HIS A 584 -16.10 -13.93 -4.42
N ASN A 585 -15.77 -15.20 -4.70
CA ASN A 585 -14.55 -15.52 -5.42
C ASN A 585 -14.78 -15.53 -6.93
N SER A 586 -13.77 -15.16 -7.70
CA SER A 586 -13.78 -15.18 -9.16
C SER A 586 -12.88 -16.29 -9.70
N PHE A 587 -13.39 -17.11 -10.61
CA PHE A 587 -12.67 -18.18 -11.28
C PHE A 587 -12.62 -17.91 -12.78
N GLU A 588 -11.44 -17.69 -13.33
CA GLU A 588 -11.17 -17.66 -14.76
C GLU A 588 -10.45 -18.96 -15.13
N PHE A 589 -11.15 -19.85 -15.83
CA PHE A 589 -10.67 -21.22 -16.06
C PHE A 589 -10.73 -21.60 -17.53
N ASP A 590 -9.57 -21.56 -18.19
CA ASP A 590 -9.36 -22.02 -19.57
C ASP A 590 -8.52 -23.30 -19.69
N ASP A 591 -7.96 -23.81 -18.58
CA ASP A 591 -7.06 -24.96 -18.57
C ASP A 591 -7.68 -26.24 -19.18
N PRO A 592 -7.21 -26.73 -20.34
CA PRO A 592 -7.87 -27.78 -21.13
C PRO A 592 -7.91 -29.15 -20.46
N ARG A 593 -7.23 -29.35 -19.32
CA ARG A 593 -7.19 -30.64 -18.61
C ARG A 593 -8.55 -31.00 -18.00
N GLU A 594 -8.75 -32.29 -17.80
CA GLU A 594 -9.95 -32.83 -17.15
C GLU A 594 -9.89 -32.54 -15.64
N THR A 595 -10.88 -31.83 -15.11
CA THR A 595 -11.08 -31.69 -13.66
C THR A 595 -12.51 -32.09 -13.31
N THR A 596 -12.68 -32.76 -12.17
CA THR A 596 -14.01 -33.15 -11.69
C THR A 596 -14.82 -31.94 -11.26
N SER A 597 -14.18 -30.94 -10.66
CA SER A 597 -14.79 -29.65 -10.32
C SER A 597 -13.76 -28.59 -9.96
N LEU A 598 -14.15 -27.31 -9.95
CA LEU A 598 -13.29 -26.24 -9.45
C LEU A 598 -13.28 -26.18 -7.92
N ILE A 599 -14.44 -26.40 -7.30
CA ILE A 599 -14.59 -26.52 -5.85
C ILE A 599 -15.05 -27.94 -5.52
N GLN A 600 -14.34 -28.61 -4.61
CA GLN A 600 -14.72 -29.92 -4.09
C GLN A 600 -14.99 -29.86 -2.59
N LEU A 601 -16.14 -30.40 -2.19
CA LEU A 601 -16.53 -30.56 -0.79
C LEU A 601 -16.51 -32.04 -0.41
N GLY A 602 -15.74 -32.37 0.63
CA GLY A 602 -15.64 -33.73 1.15
C GLY A 602 -14.94 -34.74 0.22
N ALA A 603 -14.75 -35.94 0.74
CA ALA A 603 -14.15 -37.08 0.05
C ALA A 603 -14.63 -38.40 0.69
N ALA A 604 -14.41 -39.52 0.00
CA ALA A 604 -14.89 -40.84 0.45
C ALA A 604 -14.18 -41.37 1.71
N ASP A 605 -12.94 -40.95 1.93
CA ASP A 605 -12.08 -41.32 3.08
C ASP A 605 -12.26 -40.37 4.27
N LEU A 606 -13.18 -39.42 4.19
CA LEU A 606 -13.39 -38.39 5.20
C LEU A 606 -14.43 -38.83 6.25
N HIS A 607 -14.11 -38.68 7.53
CA HIS A 607 -15.06 -38.96 8.62
C HIS A 607 -16.30 -38.05 8.51
N VAL A 608 -17.48 -38.62 8.80
CA VAL A 608 -18.81 -37.98 8.67
C VAL A 608 -19.07 -36.79 9.61
N SER A 609 -18.07 -36.20 10.25
CA SER A 609 -18.24 -34.93 10.99
C SER A 609 -17.56 -33.75 10.29
N TRP A 610 -16.78 -34.01 9.24
CA TRP A 610 -16.12 -33.03 8.40
C TRP A 610 -16.98 -32.60 7.21
N ALA A 611 -16.57 -31.54 6.51
CA ALA A 611 -17.32 -30.92 5.41
C ALA A 611 -18.77 -30.56 5.79
N THR A 612 -19.00 -30.15 7.04
CA THR A 612 -20.32 -29.75 7.55
C THR A 612 -20.46 -28.23 7.56
N GLY A 613 -21.69 -27.71 7.42
CA GLY A 613 -21.97 -26.27 7.57
C GLY A 613 -21.36 -25.37 6.49
N VAL A 614 -20.95 -25.93 5.34
CA VAL A 614 -20.33 -25.17 4.26
C VAL A 614 -21.37 -24.30 3.54
N GLN A 615 -21.01 -23.04 3.32
CA GLN A 615 -21.82 -22.07 2.58
C GLN A 615 -21.06 -21.56 1.34
N LEU A 616 -21.76 -21.48 0.20
CA LEU A 616 -21.21 -20.92 -1.05
C LEU A 616 -22.11 -19.81 -1.58
N ILE A 617 -21.60 -18.58 -1.61
CA ILE A 617 -22.39 -17.36 -1.86
C ILE A 617 -21.72 -16.53 -2.96
N GLN A 618 -22.41 -16.22 -4.05
CA GLN A 618 -21.92 -15.28 -5.07
C GLN A 618 -20.52 -15.57 -5.64
N ASN A 619 -20.15 -16.83 -5.85
CA ASN A 619 -18.92 -17.12 -6.60
C ASN A 619 -19.20 -16.98 -8.10
N LEU A 620 -18.29 -16.31 -8.82
CA LEU A 620 -18.38 -16.04 -10.26
C LEU A 620 -17.45 -16.99 -11.01
N PHE A 621 -18.01 -17.76 -11.96
CA PHE A 621 -17.28 -18.75 -12.75
C PHE A 621 -17.26 -18.36 -14.23
N ASP A 622 -16.07 -18.06 -14.75
CA ASP A 622 -15.78 -17.94 -16.17
C ASP A 622 -15.11 -19.22 -16.67
N LEU A 623 -15.89 -20.05 -17.34
CA LEU A 623 -15.50 -21.41 -17.74
C LEU A 623 -15.33 -21.54 -19.26
N ASN A 624 -15.26 -20.43 -20.00
CA ASN A 624 -15.08 -20.41 -21.46
C ASN A 624 -15.99 -21.40 -22.21
N ASN A 625 -17.30 -21.40 -21.92
CA ASN A 625 -18.30 -22.31 -22.49
C ASN A 625 -18.10 -23.81 -22.20
N ARG A 626 -17.24 -24.18 -21.26
CA ARG A 626 -17.00 -25.59 -20.90
C ARG A 626 -18.08 -26.13 -19.98
N THR A 627 -18.31 -27.43 -20.13
CA THR A 627 -19.17 -28.23 -19.26
C THR A 627 -18.30 -28.92 -18.21
N VAL A 628 -18.04 -28.21 -17.12
CA VAL A 628 -17.36 -28.71 -15.92
C VAL A 628 -18.23 -28.38 -14.71
N ASP A 629 -18.24 -29.25 -13.71
CA ASP A 629 -18.92 -28.93 -12.45
C ASP A 629 -18.19 -27.77 -11.78
N ALA A 630 -18.88 -26.66 -11.53
CA ALA A 630 -18.27 -25.55 -10.80
C ALA A 630 -17.98 -26.00 -9.36
N ILE A 631 -18.93 -26.74 -8.78
CA ILE A 631 -18.90 -27.22 -7.40
C ILE A 631 -19.33 -28.69 -7.40
N ALA A 632 -18.56 -29.54 -6.74
CA ALA A 632 -18.93 -30.93 -6.46
C ALA A 632 -19.00 -31.19 -4.95
N ASN A 633 -20.13 -31.70 -4.48
CA ASN A 633 -20.30 -32.13 -3.09
C ASN A 633 -20.31 -33.66 -3.00
N LEU A 634 -19.19 -34.19 -2.52
CA LEU A 634 -18.95 -35.61 -2.31
C LEU A 634 -19.19 -36.03 -0.85
N SER A 635 -19.59 -35.09 0.01
CA SER A 635 -19.92 -35.37 1.40
C SER A 635 -21.36 -35.86 1.57
N THR A 636 -21.67 -36.41 2.75
CA THR A 636 -23.04 -36.76 3.15
C THR A 636 -23.84 -35.58 3.69
N HIS A 637 -23.24 -34.38 3.79
CA HIS A 637 -23.88 -33.22 4.39
C HIS A 637 -24.37 -32.24 3.35
N THR A 638 -25.42 -31.51 3.72
CA THR A 638 -25.97 -30.46 2.90
C THR A 638 -25.04 -29.24 2.88
N ALA A 639 -24.58 -28.86 1.70
CA ALA A 639 -23.99 -27.55 1.46
C ALA A 639 -25.11 -26.54 1.15
N MET A 640 -24.96 -25.32 1.67
CA MET A 640 -25.90 -24.21 1.44
C MET A 640 -25.37 -23.31 0.33
N LEU A 641 -26.20 -23.00 -0.66
CA LEU A 641 -25.78 -22.24 -1.84
C LEU A 641 -26.77 -21.12 -2.14
N THR A 642 -26.24 -19.97 -2.56
CA THR A 642 -27.07 -18.90 -3.10
C THR A 642 -26.28 -18.06 -4.10
N GLU A 643 -26.96 -17.64 -5.17
CA GLU A 643 -26.47 -16.67 -6.15
C GLU A 643 -25.06 -16.94 -6.71
N ASN A 644 -24.62 -18.19 -6.84
CA ASN A 644 -23.40 -18.48 -7.61
C ASN A 644 -23.70 -18.30 -9.10
N LEU A 645 -22.80 -17.67 -9.84
CA LEU A 645 -23.02 -17.18 -11.21
C LEU A 645 -22.00 -17.75 -12.19
N ARG A 646 -22.39 -17.87 -13.46
CA ARG A 646 -21.43 -17.97 -14.56
C ARG A 646 -21.38 -16.65 -15.31
N SER A 647 -20.19 -16.26 -15.78
CA SER A 647 -20.01 -15.05 -16.58
C SER A 647 -20.61 -15.15 -17.98
N ASP A 648 -20.81 -16.37 -18.49
CA ASP A 648 -21.35 -16.66 -19.82
C ASP A 648 -22.88 -16.88 -19.83
N ASP A 649 -23.57 -16.49 -18.75
CA ASP A 649 -25.01 -16.67 -18.51
C ASP A 649 -25.52 -18.12 -18.60
N LEU A 650 -24.63 -19.11 -18.72
CA LEU A 650 -25.01 -20.51 -18.68
C LEU A 650 -25.36 -20.93 -17.24
N THR A 651 -26.14 -21.99 -17.13
CA THR A 651 -26.46 -22.55 -15.82
C THR A 651 -25.22 -23.22 -15.20
N ILE A 652 -24.99 -22.98 -13.91
CA ILE A 652 -23.97 -23.72 -13.17
C ILE A 652 -24.28 -25.22 -13.16
N THR A 653 -23.27 -26.03 -13.44
CA THR A 653 -23.35 -27.49 -13.24
C THR A 653 -22.79 -27.84 -11.87
N TYR A 654 -23.52 -28.68 -11.14
CA TYR A 654 -23.18 -29.13 -9.79
C TYR A 654 -22.97 -30.65 -9.79
N GLY A 655 -21.80 -31.08 -9.33
CA GLY A 655 -21.43 -32.49 -9.21
C GLY A 655 -21.82 -33.08 -7.86
N GLY A 656 -22.09 -34.39 -7.80
CA GLY A 656 -22.40 -35.06 -6.53
C GLY A 656 -23.83 -34.81 -6.03
N SER A 657 -24.01 -34.61 -4.71
CA SER A 657 -25.35 -34.55 -4.08
C SER A 657 -25.40 -33.68 -2.81
N ASN A 658 -26.58 -33.57 -2.18
CA ASN A 658 -26.80 -32.85 -0.91
C ASN A 658 -26.59 -31.33 -1.01
N TYR A 659 -27.44 -30.67 -1.78
CA TYR A 659 -27.48 -29.22 -1.92
C TYR A 659 -28.78 -28.65 -1.39
N ASN A 660 -28.73 -27.44 -0.83
CA ASN A 660 -29.90 -26.64 -0.49
C ASN A 660 -29.74 -25.22 -1.03
N PHE A 661 -30.71 -24.82 -1.86
CA PHE A 661 -30.78 -23.52 -2.52
C PHE A 661 -31.83 -22.57 -1.92
N ASP A 662 -32.74 -23.07 -1.05
CA ASP A 662 -33.97 -22.36 -0.70
C ASP A 662 -33.88 -21.51 0.59
N ASN A 663 -32.80 -21.65 1.38
CA ASN A 663 -32.71 -21.03 2.72
C ASN A 663 -31.45 -20.19 2.97
N LEU A 664 -30.73 -19.78 1.91
CA LEU A 664 -29.59 -18.87 2.02
C LEU A 664 -29.81 -17.70 1.06
N THR A 665 -29.66 -16.49 1.54
CA THR A 665 -29.74 -15.25 0.76
C THR A 665 -28.44 -14.50 0.87
N SER A 666 -28.06 -13.78 -0.19
CA SER A 666 -26.86 -12.96 -0.16
C SER A 666 -27.02 -11.83 0.85
N PRO A 667 -26.01 -11.57 1.71
CA PRO A 667 -26.08 -10.52 2.70
C PRO A 667 -26.32 -9.13 2.08
N ILE A 668 -27.16 -8.33 2.74
CA ILE A 668 -27.34 -6.91 2.47
C ILE A 668 -26.76 -6.16 3.67
N TYR A 669 -26.09 -5.05 3.43
CA TYR A 669 -25.39 -4.27 4.45
C TYR A 669 -25.89 -2.84 4.49
N THR A 670 -25.86 -2.24 5.68
CA THR A 670 -25.67 -0.78 5.80
C THR A 670 -24.17 -0.53 5.88
N ILE A 671 -23.66 0.42 5.09
CA ILE A 671 -22.26 0.84 5.17
C ILE A 671 -22.23 2.04 6.13
N GLN A 672 -21.54 1.89 7.26
CA GLN A 672 -21.52 2.89 8.34
C GLN A 672 -20.14 3.52 8.47
N THR A 673 -20.07 4.79 8.82
CA THR A 673 -18.79 5.43 9.18
C THR A 673 -18.30 4.85 10.52
N ASN A 674 -17.02 4.51 10.62
CA ASN A 674 -16.41 4.07 11.88
C ASN A 674 -16.02 5.29 12.76
N SER A 675 -17.02 6.05 13.19
CA SER A 675 -16.84 7.28 13.99
C SER A 675 -17.85 7.36 15.14
N THR A 676 -17.55 8.24 16.12
CA THR A 676 -18.45 8.47 17.28
C THR A 676 -19.81 9.05 16.91
N ASN A 677 -19.93 9.72 15.76
CA ASN A 677 -21.20 10.21 15.20
C ASN A 677 -21.55 9.38 13.97
N THR A 678 -21.83 8.09 14.18
CA THR A 678 -22.12 7.12 13.12
C THR A 678 -23.15 7.65 12.12
N ARG A 679 -22.81 7.56 10.84
CA ARG A 679 -23.65 7.88 9.68
C ARG A 679 -23.63 6.71 8.70
N CYS A 680 -24.67 6.60 7.89
CA CYS A 680 -24.80 5.56 6.89
C CYS A 680 -24.64 6.16 5.51
N LEU A 681 -24.14 5.36 4.58
CA LEU A 681 -24.08 5.73 3.18
C LEU A 681 -25.46 5.50 2.57
N GLY A 682 -26.02 6.54 1.96
CA GLY A 682 -27.24 6.48 1.17
C GLY A 682 -27.03 7.01 -0.24
N ILE A 683 -28.08 6.91 -1.07
CA ILE A 683 -28.11 7.55 -2.37
C ILE A 683 -29.25 8.56 -2.43
N GLU A 684 -28.96 9.76 -2.92
CA GLU A 684 -29.93 10.84 -3.11
C GLU A 684 -29.92 11.32 -4.56
N GLU A 685 -31.12 11.57 -5.10
CA GLU A 685 -31.31 12.01 -6.49
C GLU A 685 -31.19 13.54 -6.62
N TYR A 686 -30.35 13.99 -7.54
CA TYR A 686 -30.13 15.39 -7.87
C TYR A 686 -30.38 15.64 -9.36
N GLU A 687 -31.15 16.69 -9.67
CA GLU A 687 -31.38 17.12 -11.05
C GLU A 687 -30.39 18.24 -11.42
N ILE A 688 -29.56 17.99 -12.45
CA ILE A 688 -28.62 18.97 -13.02
C ILE A 688 -28.81 19.00 -14.54
N ASP A 689 -29.07 20.19 -15.11
CA ASP A 689 -29.27 20.40 -16.55
C ASP A 689 -30.30 19.45 -17.20
N ASN A 690 -31.41 19.19 -16.50
CA ASN A 690 -32.48 18.24 -16.86
C ASN A 690 -32.02 16.77 -16.99
N LYS A 691 -30.94 16.41 -16.29
CA LYS A 691 -30.50 15.01 -16.11
C LYS A 691 -30.49 14.70 -14.62
N ASN A 692 -30.91 13.48 -14.28
CA ASN A 692 -30.89 12.99 -12.91
C ASN A 692 -29.57 12.29 -12.65
N TYR A 693 -28.95 12.61 -11.52
CA TYR A 693 -27.73 11.99 -11.01
C TYR A 693 -27.99 11.53 -9.60
N TRP A 694 -27.46 10.38 -9.22
CA TRP A 694 -27.54 9.89 -7.85
C TRP A 694 -26.19 10.12 -7.19
N LEU A 695 -26.17 10.86 -6.09
CA LEU A 695 -24.93 11.04 -5.31
C LEU A 695 -24.91 10.08 -4.15
N VAL A 696 -23.72 9.54 -3.85
CA VAL A 696 -23.50 8.80 -2.62
C VAL A 696 -23.14 9.78 -1.52
N GLU A 697 -23.98 9.88 -0.51
CA GLU A 697 -23.83 10.84 0.58
C GLU A 697 -24.00 10.22 1.96
N LEU A 698 -23.59 10.97 2.97
CA LEU A 698 -23.78 10.61 4.36
C LEU A 698 -25.19 10.98 4.83
N GLU A 699 -25.87 10.01 5.41
CA GLU A 699 -27.22 10.14 5.97
C GLU A 699 -27.27 9.68 7.44
N ALA A 700 -28.32 10.09 8.15
CA ALA A 700 -28.63 9.47 9.44
C ALA A 700 -29.01 7.99 9.21
N CYS A 701 -28.37 7.08 9.95
CA CYS A 701 -28.63 5.65 9.79
C CYS A 701 -30.09 5.29 10.06
N ASP A 702 -30.75 4.70 9.05
CA ASP A 702 -32.09 4.12 9.13
C ASP A 702 -32.06 2.71 8.53
N THR A 703 -32.15 1.69 9.38
CA THR A 703 -32.13 0.29 8.92
C THR A 703 -33.36 -0.11 8.11
N THR A 704 -34.40 0.73 8.06
CA THR A 704 -35.61 0.49 7.24
C THR A 704 -35.55 1.18 5.88
N ASP A 705 -34.60 2.09 5.67
CA ASP A 705 -34.44 2.81 4.42
C ASP A 705 -33.61 1.99 3.42
N THR A 706 -34.26 1.57 2.33
CA THR A 706 -33.62 0.80 1.26
C THR A 706 -32.58 1.62 0.47
N SER A 707 -32.61 2.96 0.53
CA SER A 707 -31.57 3.80 -0.05
C SER A 707 -30.23 3.64 0.67
N GLN A 708 -30.22 3.10 1.89
CA GLN A 708 -29.02 2.85 2.70
C GLN A 708 -28.60 1.37 2.70
N HIS A 709 -29.30 0.54 1.92
CA HIS A 709 -29.06 -0.90 1.85
C HIS A 709 -28.21 -1.22 0.63
N TRP A 710 -27.05 -1.83 0.87
CA TRP A 710 -26.05 -2.14 -0.13
C TRP A 710 -25.82 -3.65 -0.20
N LYS A 711 -25.99 -4.20 -1.39
CA LYS A 711 -25.58 -5.57 -1.72
C LYS A 711 -24.21 -5.49 -2.35
N ILE A 712 -23.30 -6.31 -1.84
CA ILE A 712 -22.00 -6.52 -2.47
C ILE A 712 -22.24 -7.55 -3.57
N VAL A 713 -21.76 -7.25 -4.77
CA VAL A 713 -21.88 -8.13 -5.94
C VAL A 713 -20.49 -8.43 -6.46
N THR A 714 -20.17 -9.71 -6.55
CA THR A 714 -18.87 -10.18 -7.06
C THR A 714 -18.62 -9.72 -8.48
N ASP A 715 -17.40 -9.30 -8.75
CA ASP A 715 -16.90 -8.99 -10.09
C ASP A 715 -15.69 -9.88 -10.44
N LYS A 716 -15.20 -9.78 -11.68
CA LYS A 716 -13.94 -10.44 -12.07
C LYS A 716 -12.77 -9.97 -11.19
N GLY A 717 -11.85 -10.90 -10.91
CA GLY A 717 -10.68 -10.63 -10.08
C GLY A 717 -10.99 -10.65 -8.58
N ILE A 718 -10.42 -9.69 -7.84
CA ILE A 718 -10.59 -9.54 -6.39
C ILE A 718 -11.57 -8.42 -6.01
N TYR A 719 -12.37 -7.96 -6.97
CA TYR A 719 -13.15 -6.73 -6.85
C TYR A 719 -14.65 -7.02 -6.69
N ALA A 720 -15.38 -5.99 -6.29
CA ALA A 720 -16.82 -6.04 -6.15
C ALA A 720 -17.51 -4.77 -6.63
N ALA A 721 -18.74 -4.91 -7.10
CA ALA A 721 -19.67 -3.81 -7.26
C ALA A 721 -20.47 -3.60 -5.96
N LEU A 722 -20.80 -2.34 -5.67
CA LEU A 722 -21.69 -1.97 -4.56
C LEU A 722 -23.04 -1.54 -5.15
N VAL A 723 -24.05 -2.39 -5.00
CA VAL A 723 -25.39 -2.23 -5.59
C VAL A 723 -26.39 -1.83 -4.52
N ASN A 724 -27.06 -0.70 -4.71
CA ASN A 724 -28.05 -0.18 -3.80
C ASN A 724 -29.41 -0.88 -3.98
N GLN A 725 -30.09 -1.21 -2.89
CA GLN A 725 -31.36 -1.95 -2.95
C GLN A 725 -32.56 -1.09 -3.32
N SER A 726 -32.46 0.24 -3.30
CA SER A 726 -33.50 1.13 -3.85
C SER A 726 -33.40 1.31 -5.37
N GLN A 727 -32.22 1.05 -5.96
CA GLN A 727 -31.93 1.19 -7.40
C GLN A 727 -31.04 0.02 -7.87
N THR A 728 -31.63 -1.18 -7.97
CA THR A 728 -30.88 -2.44 -8.16
C THR A 728 -30.16 -2.59 -9.50
N ASP A 729 -30.51 -1.76 -10.49
CA ASP A 729 -29.92 -1.81 -11.84
C ASP A 729 -28.61 -1.01 -11.94
N GLY A 730 -28.19 -0.36 -10.85
CA GLY A 730 -27.01 0.50 -10.80
C GLY A 730 -25.90 0.06 -9.84
N HIS A 731 -24.85 0.87 -9.74
CA HIS A 731 -23.74 0.68 -8.81
C HIS A 731 -23.02 1.98 -8.47
N MET A 732 -22.30 1.96 -7.36
CA MET A 732 -21.42 3.04 -6.94
C MET A 732 -20.18 3.12 -7.84
N ARG A 733 -20.04 4.22 -8.58
CA ARG A 733 -18.89 4.50 -9.44
C ARG A 733 -17.72 5.10 -8.65
N THR A 734 -16.51 4.75 -9.06
CA THR A 734 -15.25 5.31 -8.56
C THR A 734 -14.88 6.63 -9.24
N ALA A 735 -14.17 7.51 -8.52
CA ALA A 735 -13.55 8.68 -9.15
C ALA A 735 -12.53 8.25 -10.24
N THR A 736 -12.42 9.06 -11.30
CA THR A 736 -11.60 8.74 -12.48
C THR A 736 -10.30 9.53 -12.58
N GLU A 737 -10.09 10.53 -11.74
CA GLU A 737 -8.90 11.40 -11.70
C GLU A 737 -8.28 11.35 -10.29
N PHE A 738 -6.95 11.24 -10.23
CA PHE A 738 -6.19 11.07 -8.97
C PHE A 738 -5.31 12.27 -8.63
N GLU A 739 -5.31 13.30 -9.49
CA GLU A 739 -4.55 14.54 -9.31
C GLU A 739 -5.45 15.63 -8.68
N GLY A 740 -5.31 15.88 -7.38
CA GLY A 740 -6.00 16.98 -6.71
C GLY A 740 -6.26 16.71 -5.24
N LEU A 741 -5.81 17.61 -4.37
CA LEU A 741 -5.89 17.50 -2.91
C LEU A 741 -7.33 17.22 -2.43
N CYS A 742 -7.45 16.41 -1.38
CA CYS A 742 -8.65 16.18 -0.56
C CYS A 742 -9.19 17.46 0.07
N SER A 743 -9.66 18.40 -0.75
CA SER A 743 -10.07 19.73 -0.36
C SER A 743 -11.50 19.99 -0.80
N THR A 744 -12.26 20.64 0.07
CA THR A 744 -13.70 20.84 -0.07
C THR A 744 -14.10 21.86 -1.15
N SER A 745 -13.15 22.49 -1.85
CA SER A 745 -13.40 23.62 -2.74
C SER A 745 -13.77 23.25 -4.19
N GLU A 746 -13.56 22.00 -4.62
CA GLU A 746 -13.85 21.54 -6.00
C GLU A 746 -15.03 20.54 -6.08
N GLY A 747 -15.88 20.54 -5.05
CA GLY A 747 -16.97 19.57 -4.82
C GLY A 747 -18.01 19.42 -5.93
N ILE A 748 -18.47 18.16 -6.07
CA ILE A 748 -19.41 17.54 -7.04
C ILE A 748 -18.73 16.82 -8.22
N TYR A 749 -17.70 17.39 -8.87
CA TYR A 749 -17.09 16.71 -10.04
C TYR A 749 -16.16 15.54 -9.67
N GLN A 750 -15.66 15.50 -8.43
CA GLN A 750 -14.80 14.44 -7.88
C GLN A 750 -15.53 13.54 -6.87
N SER A 751 -16.84 13.76 -6.66
CA SER A 751 -17.63 12.91 -5.76
C SER A 751 -18.02 11.60 -6.42
N ASN A 752 -18.16 10.55 -5.62
CA ASN A 752 -18.64 9.26 -6.09
C ASN A 752 -20.14 9.35 -6.44
N VAL A 753 -20.47 8.94 -7.65
CA VAL A 753 -21.82 8.98 -8.22
C VAL A 753 -22.35 7.55 -8.26
N TYR A 754 -23.64 7.36 -8.05
CA TYR A 754 -24.32 6.12 -8.33
C TYR A 754 -24.89 6.17 -9.74
N LEU A 755 -24.46 5.26 -10.61
CA LEU A 755 -24.94 5.18 -11.99
C LEU A 755 -26.02 4.13 -12.08
N THR A 756 -27.11 4.43 -12.79
CA THR A 756 -28.22 3.50 -13.04
C THR A 756 -27.99 2.60 -14.25
N GLU A 757 -26.87 2.79 -14.96
CA GLU A 757 -26.43 2.00 -16.11
C GLU A 757 -24.91 1.78 -15.99
N ASP A 758 -24.42 0.61 -16.38
CA ASP A 758 -22.98 0.31 -16.44
C ASP A 758 -22.36 0.88 -17.72
N GLU A 759 -22.21 2.21 -17.73
CA GLU A 759 -21.59 2.95 -18.84
C GLU A 759 -20.05 2.81 -18.83
N GLY A 760 -19.43 2.69 -17.66
CA GLY A 760 -17.96 2.64 -17.50
C GLY A 760 -17.35 1.24 -17.54
N GLY A 761 -18.15 0.17 -17.44
CA GLY A 761 -17.69 -1.21 -17.44
C GLY A 761 -16.86 -1.57 -16.20
N TYR A 762 -15.84 -2.41 -16.39
CA TYR A 762 -15.04 -3.03 -15.32
C TYR A 762 -14.32 -2.05 -14.36
N VAL A 763 -14.29 -0.75 -14.66
CA VAL A 763 -13.53 0.27 -13.90
C VAL A 763 -14.30 0.85 -12.70
N GLU A 764 -15.59 0.54 -12.56
CA GLU A 764 -16.49 1.13 -11.57
C GLU A 764 -16.68 0.21 -10.35
N ARG A 765 -15.57 -0.41 -9.92
CA ARG A 765 -15.58 -1.48 -8.92
C ARG A 765 -14.62 -1.14 -7.78
N TRP A 766 -14.83 -1.83 -6.66
CA TRP A 766 -14.15 -1.54 -5.40
C TRP A 766 -13.41 -2.76 -4.89
N LEU A 767 -12.27 -2.50 -4.24
CA LEU A 767 -11.57 -3.46 -3.42
C LEU A 767 -11.98 -3.23 -1.96
N LEU A 768 -12.62 -4.20 -1.33
CA LEU A 768 -13.13 -4.09 0.04
C LEU A 768 -12.10 -4.62 1.05
N ASP A 769 -11.17 -3.78 1.46
CA ASP A 769 -10.09 -4.15 2.37
C ASP A 769 -10.54 -4.08 3.84
N THR A 770 -10.97 -5.21 4.38
CA THR A 770 -11.41 -5.34 5.78
C THR A 770 -10.24 -5.66 6.74
N GLN A 771 -10.24 -5.03 7.91
CA GLN A 771 -9.30 -5.14 9.02
C GLN A 771 -10.10 -5.16 10.34
N GLY A 772 -10.33 -6.34 10.90
CA GLY A 772 -11.29 -6.49 12.01
C GLY A 772 -12.70 -6.06 11.57
N ASP A 773 -13.32 -5.14 12.31
CA ASP A 773 -14.64 -4.59 11.97
C ASP A 773 -14.57 -3.36 11.04
N THR A 774 -13.36 -2.92 10.67
CA THR A 774 -13.12 -1.77 9.79
C THR A 774 -12.96 -2.23 8.35
N THR A 775 -13.53 -1.51 7.40
CA THR A 775 -13.42 -1.75 5.96
C THR A 775 -13.00 -0.47 5.26
N TYR A 776 -11.94 -0.56 4.46
CA TYR A 776 -11.52 0.47 3.52
C TYR A 776 -12.07 0.11 2.13
N ILE A 777 -12.79 1.04 1.51
CA ILE A 777 -13.38 0.84 0.18
C ILE A 777 -12.43 1.49 -0.83
N ARG A 778 -11.50 0.69 -1.37
CA ARG A 778 -10.41 1.16 -2.25
C ARG A 778 -10.82 1.14 -3.72
N ASN A 779 -10.34 2.11 -4.48
CA ASN A 779 -10.65 2.26 -5.89
C ASN A 779 -9.93 1.17 -6.72
N LYS A 780 -10.66 0.43 -7.57
CA LYS A 780 -10.05 -0.60 -8.45
C LYS A 780 -9.01 -0.03 -9.41
N LYS A 781 -9.22 1.20 -9.90
CA LYS A 781 -8.29 1.85 -10.84
C LYS A 781 -6.93 2.06 -10.19
N ASP A 782 -6.92 2.61 -8.97
CA ASP A 782 -5.73 2.84 -8.15
C ASP A 782 -6.05 2.52 -6.67
N THR A 783 -5.49 1.41 -6.19
CA THR A 783 -5.75 0.88 -4.84
C THR A 783 -5.09 1.67 -3.71
N ASP A 784 -4.21 2.63 -4.05
CA ASP A 784 -3.65 3.59 -3.12
C ASP A 784 -4.67 4.68 -2.77
N TYR A 785 -5.79 4.74 -3.49
CA TYR A 785 -6.89 5.67 -3.27
C TYR A 785 -8.17 4.93 -2.86
N GLY A 786 -9.01 5.58 -2.08
CA GLY A 786 -10.31 5.01 -1.70
C GLY A 786 -11.30 6.04 -1.18
N LEU A 787 -12.49 5.53 -0.86
CA LEU A 787 -13.63 6.30 -0.42
C LEU A 787 -13.30 7.08 0.86
N THR A 788 -13.57 8.38 0.84
CA THR A 788 -13.19 9.31 1.90
C THR A 788 -14.28 10.33 2.13
N ILE A 789 -14.55 10.61 3.40
CA ILE A 789 -15.43 11.71 3.84
C ILE A 789 -14.62 13.01 3.81
N PRO A 790 -15.04 14.04 3.06
CA PRO A 790 -14.34 15.32 3.01
C PRO A 790 -14.50 16.12 4.32
N GLY A 791 -13.39 16.70 4.80
CA GLY A 791 -13.37 17.61 5.96
C GLY A 791 -13.42 16.92 7.33
N GLU A 792 -13.37 17.71 8.42
CA GLU A 792 -13.32 17.19 9.81
C GLU A 792 -14.67 16.67 10.34
N PHE A 793 -15.80 16.90 9.66
CA PHE A 793 -17.13 16.55 10.16
C PHE A 793 -17.99 15.82 9.12
N ALA A 794 -18.45 14.62 9.48
CA ALA A 794 -19.48 13.85 8.78
C ALA A 794 -20.88 14.50 8.96
N SER A 795 -21.15 15.60 8.25
CA SER A 795 -22.51 16.17 8.18
C SER A 795 -23.42 15.38 7.24
N GLU A 796 -24.72 15.40 7.53
CA GLU A 796 -25.75 14.84 6.64
C GLU A 796 -25.77 15.61 5.30
N GLY A 797 -25.95 14.90 4.19
CA GLY A 797 -25.89 15.44 2.83
C GLY A 797 -24.47 15.73 2.32
N THR A 798 -23.44 15.19 2.98
CA THR A 798 -22.05 15.36 2.53
C THR A 798 -21.73 14.29 1.48
N PRO A 799 -21.39 14.66 0.23
CA PRO A 799 -21.02 13.71 -0.80
C PRO A 799 -19.63 13.14 -0.54
N LEU A 800 -19.44 11.86 -0.85
CA LEU A 800 -18.16 11.17 -0.66
C LEU A 800 -17.19 11.47 -1.80
N MET A 801 -15.89 11.48 -1.52
CA MET A 801 -14.84 11.65 -2.53
C MET A 801 -13.85 10.48 -2.51
N THR A 802 -12.88 10.48 -3.43
CA THR A 802 -11.79 9.50 -3.45
C THR A 802 -10.47 10.20 -3.14
N CYS A 803 -9.70 9.66 -2.20
CA CYS A 803 -8.45 10.23 -1.73
C CYS A 803 -7.42 9.14 -1.46
N ALA A 804 -6.13 9.52 -1.41
CA ALA A 804 -5.06 8.60 -1.00
C ALA A 804 -5.36 8.02 0.40
N ILE A 805 -5.19 6.70 0.55
CA ILE A 805 -5.42 5.99 1.81
C ILE A 805 -4.35 6.41 2.82
N THR A 806 -4.79 7.01 3.91
CA THR A 806 -3.94 7.49 5.03
C THR A 806 -4.33 6.85 6.36
N ASN A 807 -5.24 5.87 6.34
CA ASN A 807 -5.84 5.23 7.51
C ASN A 807 -6.59 6.22 8.44
N SER A 808 -7.01 7.38 7.94
CA SER A 808 -7.78 8.35 8.73
C SER A 808 -9.18 7.81 9.06
N GLU A 809 -9.78 8.25 10.17
CA GLU A 809 -11.16 7.87 10.54
C GLU A 809 -12.18 8.17 9.42
N SER A 810 -11.94 9.21 8.61
CA SER A 810 -12.76 9.58 7.46
C SER A 810 -12.76 8.56 6.31
N GLN A 811 -11.90 7.55 6.37
CA GLN A 811 -11.75 6.47 5.37
C GLN A 811 -12.18 5.10 5.92
N GLN A 812 -12.59 5.05 7.19
CA GLN A 812 -12.91 3.82 7.88
C GLN A 812 -14.42 3.61 7.91
N PHE A 813 -14.86 2.48 7.37
CA PHE A 813 -16.28 2.09 7.35
C PHE A 813 -16.50 0.76 8.06
N THR A 814 -17.75 0.44 8.39
CA THR A 814 -18.16 -0.86 8.92
C THR A 814 -19.35 -1.35 8.11
N LEU A 815 -19.27 -2.61 7.67
CA LEU A 815 -20.35 -3.28 6.97
C LEU A 815 -21.25 -3.96 7.99
N VAL A 816 -22.46 -3.43 8.20
CA VAL A 816 -23.41 -3.97 9.19
C VAL A 816 -24.52 -4.73 8.46
N PRO A 817 -24.63 -6.06 8.65
CA PRO A 817 -25.67 -6.86 8.00
C PRO A 817 -27.08 -6.38 8.36
N VAL A 818 -27.94 -6.28 7.36
CA VAL A 818 -29.38 -6.04 7.51
C VAL A 818 -30.05 -7.38 7.79
N ALA A 819 -30.96 -7.41 8.78
CA ALA A 819 -31.75 -8.59 9.06
C ALA A 819 -32.71 -8.86 7.88
N GLN A 820 -32.55 -10.03 7.24
CA GLN A 820 -33.36 -10.47 6.10
C GLN A 820 -34.46 -11.45 6.50
#